data_AF-A0A1V4S3Q5-F1
#
_entry.id   AF-A0A1V4S3Q5-F1
#
_cell.length_a   1.000
_cell.length_b   1.000
_cell.length_c   1.000
_cell.angle_alpha   90.00
_cell.angle_beta   90.00
_cell.angle_gamma   90.00
#
_symmetry.space_group_name_H-M   'P 1'
#
loop_
_entity.id
_entity.type
_entity.pdbx_description
1 polymer ?
#
loop_
_entity_poly.entity_id
_entity_poly.type
_entity_poly.pdbx_seq_one_letter_code
_entity_poly.pdbx_strand_id
1 'polypeptide(L)'
;MNNYDVIIVGAGSIGVPTAIALGEKGSRTLVIDRNASPGQGENKHAIGGIRATHSSPGKILTALRSLEIFSSWENLTGESIEWLMGGYLFPVYRKTEEDILKSILPIQKQYGLNIDYVGPEKIKEVLPGINEEGLLGGTFSPGDGSASPLLAINAFYRRALSFGVEFHFRETVEEITTENDRITGVKTEKGTYHAPVVIDTAGPYSRPFCSLAGIDFPVYPDSHEAAITEPVKSFFGCMVVDLRPGPGSKNYYFYQNRLGQVVFCITPDPAIPGTDKRETSVFLPQVSARMVALLPRLRNLRVRRMWRGLYPMTPDGSPLVGWDRNLQGFLHATGMCGQGFMLGPGIGELLAKEIKTFSYTRPTITNGYANQTLSVDLSGPDITIKPVSQNMKELFVGGKGFDLWLLWNAVTPVTKWNDPENAICIASGPMGGTPGYPGSGKSIVTTISPTTGSVMDSNVGGYFGPYLKFSGFDALEVTGQGAEGTVIFIDGVRQEIKLLQVDGLPEDSYALSQVLTDFFAEGKKQDISVVSTGPGAKHTLIGCLNFTWYDMKRKRARYKQAGRGGIGSVFAHKGIRAIVARWDSVTVDTNNPADKKAVTTVAKVYSKEIRELDPKENEMARVGTTHLVPIMNDFDLLPTHNFRYGQHPGANNIGRDVYQHLFDPGFDGCWRGCTVACSHGVKDFVPMTGPYKGQTVFVDGPEYETIAGCGSNIGVFDPFTILEMNFYCDAYGLDTISVGTGIAFVMECFELGLITTSHTGGMDLSFGNRLNALELVHQMAAGKGFGAIVGQGIRRMKELFEKEYGADSALLQDIGMESKGLEFSEYMTKESLAQQGGYGIALKGPQHDEAWLIFLDMVHNYMPTFEQKAEALHWFPMFRTWFGLCGLCKLPWNDIVPEDNKETPEPAKVMKHVQWYAEYFSAVTGRKVTPDDLVLMSEAVYNFQRVFSLRLGYGRREHDTLPYRAMGPVTVEEYESRQERYD
;
A
#
# COMPACT_ATOMS: atom_id res chain seq x y z
N MET A 1 -18.97 -23.58 22.90
CA MET A 1 -19.43 -23.22 21.54
C MET A 1 -18.46 -23.85 20.55
N ASN A 2 -18.92 -24.77 19.68
CA ASN A 2 -18.08 -25.54 18.75
C ASN A 2 -17.81 -24.82 17.40
N ASN A 3 -17.75 -23.48 17.43
CA ASN A 3 -17.50 -22.66 16.25
C ASN A 3 -16.05 -22.16 16.27
N TYR A 4 -15.36 -22.33 15.16
CA TYR A 4 -13.96 -21.94 14.92
C TYR A 4 -13.86 -21.16 13.61
N ASP A 5 -12.78 -20.39 13.47
CA ASP A 5 -12.47 -19.72 12.20
C ASP A 5 -11.83 -20.71 11.22
N VAL A 6 -11.01 -21.62 11.76
CA VAL A 6 -10.24 -22.60 10.97
C VAL A 6 -10.15 -23.94 11.71
N ILE A 7 -10.35 -25.03 10.98
CA ILE A 7 -10.07 -26.39 11.45
C ILE A 7 -8.89 -26.97 10.67
N ILE A 8 -7.88 -27.47 11.37
CA ILE A 8 -6.71 -28.14 10.78
C ILE A 8 -6.81 -29.62 11.07
N VAL A 9 -6.68 -30.46 10.03
CA VAL A 9 -6.67 -31.92 10.19
C VAL A 9 -5.23 -32.41 10.07
N GLY A 10 -4.66 -32.84 11.20
CA GLY A 10 -3.27 -33.28 11.36
C GLY A 10 -2.44 -32.37 12.28
N ALA A 11 -1.87 -32.94 13.33
CA ALA A 11 -0.96 -32.28 14.29
C ALA A 11 0.50 -32.69 14.04
N GLY A 12 0.91 -32.67 12.76
CA GLY A 12 2.26 -33.03 12.31
C GLY A 12 3.16 -31.83 12.01
N SER A 13 4.19 -32.08 11.20
CA SER A 13 5.19 -31.07 10.81
C SER A 13 4.63 -29.88 10.05
N ILE A 14 3.41 -29.98 9.50
CA ILE A 14 2.74 -28.88 8.81
C ILE A 14 1.65 -28.26 9.69
N GLY A 15 0.72 -29.07 10.19
CA GLY A 15 -0.45 -28.55 10.90
C GLY A 15 -0.14 -27.83 12.22
N VAL A 16 0.86 -28.26 13.00
CA VAL A 16 1.23 -27.55 14.24
C VAL A 16 1.86 -26.18 13.93
N PRO A 17 2.84 -26.05 13.02
CA PRO A 17 3.29 -24.73 12.60
C PRO A 17 2.20 -23.83 12.02
N THR A 18 1.28 -24.38 11.21
CA THR A 18 0.13 -23.62 10.69
C THR A 18 -0.76 -23.11 11.83
N ALA A 19 -1.01 -23.92 12.85
CA ALA A 19 -1.72 -23.51 14.05
C ALA A 19 -1.03 -22.37 14.80
N ILE A 20 0.30 -22.39 14.95
CA ILE A 20 1.05 -21.27 15.54
C ILE A 20 0.79 -19.99 14.75
N ALA A 21 0.97 -20.03 13.43
CA ALA A 21 0.87 -18.86 12.57
C ALA A 21 -0.56 -18.27 12.53
N LEU A 22 -1.58 -19.12 12.64
CA LEU A 22 -2.99 -18.68 12.74
C LEU A 22 -3.32 -18.13 14.13
N GLY A 23 -2.87 -18.81 15.19
CA GLY A 23 -3.08 -18.37 16.58
C GLY A 23 -2.40 -17.04 16.87
N GLU A 24 -1.18 -16.84 16.39
CA GLU A 24 -0.44 -15.57 16.52
C GLU A 24 -1.17 -14.39 15.85
N LYS A 25 -1.96 -14.67 14.81
CA LYS A 25 -2.82 -13.70 14.12
C LYS A 25 -4.22 -13.55 14.74
N GLY A 26 -4.49 -14.22 15.86
CA GLY A 26 -5.75 -14.14 16.59
C GLY A 26 -6.88 -15.03 16.04
N SER A 27 -6.62 -15.94 15.10
CA SER A 27 -7.65 -16.85 14.58
C SER A 27 -8.00 -17.94 15.57
N ARG A 28 -9.29 -18.12 15.86
CA ARG A 28 -9.80 -19.20 16.71
C ARG A 28 -9.69 -20.52 15.96
N THR A 29 -8.64 -21.27 16.28
CA THR A 29 -8.20 -22.44 15.50
C THR A 29 -8.38 -23.73 16.30
N LEU A 30 -8.93 -24.75 15.66
CA LEU A 30 -8.98 -26.13 16.18
C LEU A 30 -8.07 -27.04 15.35
N VAL A 31 -7.22 -27.82 16.01
CA VAL A 31 -6.45 -28.90 15.38
C VAL A 31 -7.00 -30.25 15.81
N ILE A 32 -7.35 -31.10 14.86
CA ILE A 32 -7.85 -32.46 15.10
C ILE A 32 -6.80 -33.47 14.61
N ASP A 33 -6.42 -34.41 15.46
CA ASP A 33 -5.52 -35.51 15.10
C ASP A 33 -5.95 -36.83 15.74
N ARG A 34 -5.95 -37.89 14.93
CA ARG A 34 -6.32 -39.25 15.35
C ARG A 34 -5.32 -39.88 16.33
N ASN A 35 -4.10 -39.35 16.41
CA ASN A 35 -3.06 -39.85 17.31
C ASN A 35 -3.19 -39.21 18.70
N ALA A 36 -2.48 -39.77 19.68
CA ALA A 36 -2.65 -39.39 21.09
C ALA A 36 -1.98 -38.07 21.52
N SER A 37 -1.09 -37.50 20.70
CA SER A 37 -0.34 -36.28 21.01
C SER A 37 0.31 -35.70 19.74
N PRO A 38 0.85 -34.47 19.74
CA PRO A 38 1.38 -33.84 18.53
C PRO A 38 2.61 -34.61 18.02
N GLY A 39 2.76 -34.67 16.69
CA GLY A 39 3.90 -35.30 16.04
C GLY A 39 3.94 -36.84 16.09
N GLN A 40 2.91 -37.50 16.60
CA GLN A 40 2.87 -38.96 16.72
C GLN A 40 2.65 -39.73 15.41
N GLY A 41 2.27 -39.02 14.34
CA GLY A 41 2.21 -39.54 12.97
C GLY A 41 3.60 -39.72 12.35
N GLU A 42 3.86 -39.10 11.19
CA GLU A 42 5.15 -39.23 10.50
C GLU A 42 6.24 -38.29 11.00
N ASN A 43 5.89 -37.23 11.75
CA ASN A 43 6.89 -36.29 12.28
C ASN A 43 7.94 -36.99 13.15
N LYS A 44 7.55 -37.95 14.00
CA LYS A 44 8.49 -38.75 14.81
C LYS A 44 9.44 -39.65 14.01
N HIS A 45 9.15 -39.90 12.74
CA HIS A 45 10.00 -40.68 11.83
C HIS A 45 10.94 -39.78 11.01
N ALA A 46 10.74 -38.46 11.03
CA ALA A 46 11.64 -37.52 10.37
C ALA A 46 13.04 -37.62 10.98
N ILE A 47 14.05 -37.46 10.15
CA ILE A 47 15.45 -37.50 10.60
C ILE A 47 15.98 -36.15 11.09
N GLY A 48 15.30 -35.03 10.83
CA GLY A 48 15.64 -33.72 11.40
C GLY A 48 16.51 -32.79 10.55
N GLY A 49 16.85 -33.15 9.31
CA GLY A 49 17.56 -32.26 8.39
C GLY A 49 16.71 -31.09 7.90
N ILE A 50 17.28 -29.89 7.85
CA ILE A 50 16.62 -28.66 7.42
C ILE A 50 17.54 -27.91 6.45
N ARG A 51 17.05 -27.62 5.24
CA ARG A 51 17.85 -27.00 4.18
C ARG A 51 17.02 -26.12 3.25
N ALA A 52 17.68 -25.16 2.62
CA ALA A 52 17.11 -24.39 1.51
C ALA A 52 17.71 -24.75 0.13
N THR A 53 18.61 -25.73 0.04
CA THR A 53 19.24 -26.21 -1.21
C THR A 53 18.26 -26.96 -2.13
N HIS A 54 17.32 -26.24 -2.74
CA HIS A 54 16.31 -26.76 -3.67
C HIS A 54 16.47 -26.16 -5.08
N SER A 55 15.73 -26.69 -6.04
CA SER A 55 15.76 -26.27 -7.45
C SER A 55 14.58 -25.39 -7.87
N SER A 56 13.56 -25.21 -7.03
CA SER A 56 12.42 -24.34 -7.33
C SER A 56 12.39 -23.11 -6.41
N PRO A 57 12.08 -21.90 -6.95
CA PRO A 57 12.05 -20.66 -6.18
C PRO A 57 11.15 -20.72 -4.94
N GLY A 58 9.92 -21.24 -5.10
CA GLY A 58 8.98 -21.36 -4.00
C GLY A 58 9.53 -22.20 -2.84
N LYS A 59 10.18 -23.34 -3.15
CA LYS A 59 10.80 -24.18 -2.10
C LYS A 59 11.97 -23.47 -1.42
N ILE A 60 12.81 -22.75 -2.18
CA ILE A 60 13.96 -22.01 -1.64
C ILE A 60 13.47 -20.95 -0.65
N LEU A 61 12.52 -20.11 -1.05
CA LEU A 61 12.00 -19.01 -0.21
C LEU A 61 11.30 -19.54 1.05
N THR A 62 10.43 -20.55 0.92
CA THR A 62 9.76 -21.17 2.08
C THR A 62 10.75 -21.83 3.04
N ALA A 63 11.78 -22.49 2.51
CA ALA A 63 12.80 -23.12 3.33
C ALA A 63 13.70 -22.10 4.04
N LEU A 64 14.08 -21.00 3.37
CA LEU A 64 14.83 -19.90 3.99
C LEU A 64 14.06 -19.33 5.19
N ARG A 65 12.75 -19.11 5.04
CA ARG A 65 11.92 -18.67 6.17
C ARG A 65 11.88 -19.70 7.29
N SER A 66 11.79 -20.99 6.95
CA SER A 66 11.79 -22.05 7.94
C SER A 66 13.13 -22.11 8.71
N LEU A 67 14.26 -21.95 8.01
CA LEU A 67 15.59 -21.88 8.63
C LEU A 67 15.72 -20.71 9.60
N GLU A 68 15.18 -19.55 9.26
CA GLU A 68 15.14 -18.40 10.15
C GLU A 68 14.37 -18.73 11.44
N ILE A 69 13.18 -19.33 11.33
CA ILE A 69 12.35 -19.72 12.49
C ILE A 69 13.09 -20.76 13.34
N PHE A 70 13.63 -21.81 12.73
CA PHE A 70 14.37 -22.85 13.46
C PHE A 70 15.62 -22.29 14.16
N SER A 71 16.40 -21.46 13.46
CA SER A 71 17.67 -20.93 13.96
C SER A 71 17.52 -19.89 15.07
N SER A 72 16.42 -19.14 15.06
CA SER A 72 16.10 -18.13 16.08
C SER A 72 15.27 -18.66 17.25
N TRP A 73 14.72 -19.88 17.15
CA TRP A 73 13.73 -20.41 18.08
C TRP A 73 14.16 -20.35 19.55
N GLU A 74 15.35 -20.86 19.88
CA GLU A 74 15.84 -20.90 21.25
C GLU A 74 16.07 -19.49 21.82
N ASN A 75 16.53 -18.55 21.00
CA ASN A 75 16.72 -17.15 21.40
C ASN A 75 15.39 -16.43 21.65
N LEU A 76 14.37 -16.71 20.83
CA LEU A 76 13.07 -16.05 20.91
C LEU A 76 12.17 -16.63 22.01
N THR A 77 12.26 -17.93 22.26
CA THR A 77 11.32 -18.66 23.13
C THR A 77 11.95 -19.14 24.44
N GLY A 78 13.29 -19.17 24.52
CA GLY A 78 14.01 -19.80 25.63
C GLY A 78 13.96 -21.33 25.62
N GLU A 79 13.33 -21.96 24.63
CA GLU A 79 13.16 -23.40 24.53
C GLU A 79 14.12 -24.00 23.50
N SER A 80 14.93 -24.99 23.89
CA SER A 80 15.83 -25.64 22.94
C SER A 80 15.11 -26.69 22.10
N ILE A 81 15.37 -26.65 20.79
CA ILE A 81 14.93 -27.65 19.81
C ILE A 81 16.11 -28.46 19.26
N GLU A 82 17.27 -28.36 19.90
CA GLU A 82 18.55 -28.92 19.45
C GLU A 82 18.95 -28.44 18.03
N TRP A 83 18.67 -27.18 17.71
CA TRP A 83 19.16 -26.58 16.47
C TRP A 83 20.69 -26.65 16.39
N LEU A 84 21.19 -27.19 15.29
CA LEU A 84 22.61 -27.29 14.96
C LEU A 84 22.81 -26.74 13.54
N MET A 85 23.40 -25.55 13.46
CA MET A 85 23.82 -24.92 12.20
C MET A 85 25.15 -25.54 11.75
N GLY A 86 25.08 -26.74 11.20
CA GLY A 86 26.24 -27.49 10.69
C GLY A 86 26.48 -27.36 9.19
N GLY A 87 25.51 -26.79 8.47
CA GLY A 87 25.48 -26.70 7.01
C GLY A 87 24.98 -27.96 6.31
N TYR A 88 24.78 -27.85 5.00
CA TYR A 88 24.34 -28.93 4.12
C TYR A 88 25.35 -29.16 3.02
N LEU A 89 25.82 -30.40 2.86
CA LEU A 89 26.91 -30.79 1.98
C LEU A 89 26.46 -31.86 0.98
N PHE A 90 26.70 -31.61 -0.31
CA PHE A 90 26.63 -32.62 -1.36
C PHE A 90 28.04 -32.90 -1.90
N PRO A 91 28.74 -33.95 -1.44
CA PRO A 91 30.06 -34.27 -1.95
C PRO A 91 29.95 -34.86 -3.36
N VAL A 92 30.91 -34.53 -4.21
CA VAL A 92 30.90 -34.87 -5.64
C VAL A 92 32.13 -35.70 -5.99
N TYR A 93 31.90 -36.87 -6.58
CA TYR A 93 32.93 -37.79 -7.07
C TYR A 93 32.83 -38.09 -8.57
N ARG A 94 31.78 -37.58 -9.24
CA ARG A 94 31.55 -37.78 -10.67
C ARG A 94 31.18 -36.47 -11.32
N LYS A 95 31.62 -36.31 -12.58
CA LYS A 95 31.38 -35.11 -13.38
C LYS A 95 29.88 -34.82 -13.57
N THR A 96 29.05 -35.86 -13.63
CA THR A 96 27.59 -35.74 -13.76
C THR A 96 26.96 -34.94 -12.62
N GLU A 97 27.30 -35.25 -11.36
CA GLU A 97 26.76 -34.51 -10.21
C GLU A 97 27.39 -33.12 -10.08
N GLU A 98 28.65 -32.95 -10.49
CA GLU A 98 29.30 -31.64 -10.53
C GLU A 98 28.50 -30.67 -11.42
N ASP A 99 28.20 -31.10 -12.64
CA ASP A 99 27.53 -30.25 -13.63
C ASP A 99 26.09 -29.96 -13.23
N ILE A 100 25.36 -30.96 -12.70
CA ILE A 100 24.00 -30.79 -12.18
C ILE A 100 23.99 -29.77 -11.04
N LEU A 101 24.86 -29.91 -10.03
CA LEU A 101 24.84 -29.02 -8.87
C LEU A 101 25.29 -27.60 -9.24
N LYS A 102 26.28 -27.45 -10.13
CA LYS A 102 26.73 -26.13 -10.60
C LYS A 102 25.65 -25.41 -11.41
N SER A 103 24.82 -26.12 -12.19
CA SER A 103 23.77 -25.48 -12.99
C SER A 103 22.65 -24.86 -12.15
N ILE A 104 22.44 -25.32 -10.91
CA ILE A 104 21.37 -24.82 -10.02
C ILE A 104 21.82 -23.65 -9.12
N LEU A 105 23.13 -23.51 -8.88
CA LEU A 105 23.69 -22.48 -8.00
C LEU A 105 23.24 -21.05 -8.33
N PRO A 106 23.21 -20.61 -9.61
CA PRO A 106 22.76 -19.25 -9.92
C PRO A 106 21.34 -18.96 -9.44
N ILE A 107 20.42 -19.91 -9.61
CA ILE A 107 19.03 -19.78 -9.17
C ILE A 107 18.98 -19.71 -7.63
N GLN A 108 19.71 -20.58 -6.95
CA GLN A 108 19.74 -20.59 -5.48
C GLN A 108 20.25 -19.27 -4.90
N LYS A 109 21.34 -18.74 -5.47
CA LYS A 109 21.91 -17.44 -5.06
C LYS A 109 20.98 -16.28 -5.38
N GLN A 110 20.31 -16.30 -6.54
CA GLN A 110 19.35 -15.26 -6.93
C GLN A 110 18.23 -15.09 -5.89
N TYR A 111 17.81 -16.17 -5.23
CA TYR A 111 16.78 -16.14 -4.18
C TYR A 111 17.36 -16.05 -2.76
N GLY A 112 18.61 -15.60 -2.61
CA GLY A 112 19.20 -15.25 -1.31
C GLY A 112 19.81 -16.40 -0.53
N LEU A 113 19.93 -17.60 -1.11
CA LEU A 113 20.60 -18.72 -0.42
C LEU A 113 22.11 -18.51 -0.40
N ASN A 114 22.70 -18.52 0.80
CA ASN A 114 24.13 -18.57 0.99
C ASN A 114 24.65 -20.00 0.69
N ILE A 115 25.11 -20.22 -0.53
CA ILE A 115 25.62 -21.52 -1.00
C ILE A 115 26.72 -21.34 -2.05
N ASP A 116 27.72 -22.21 -2.03
CA ASP A 116 28.78 -22.24 -3.04
C ASP A 116 29.19 -23.67 -3.45
N TYR A 117 29.80 -23.79 -4.63
CA TYR A 117 30.58 -24.97 -5.00
C TYR A 117 31.99 -24.83 -4.44
N VAL A 118 32.38 -25.72 -3.54
CA VAL A 118 33.68 -25.67 -2.87
C VAL A 118 34.57 -26.84 -3.30
N GLY A 119 35.88 -26.59 -3.36
CA GLY A 119 36.87 -27.61 -3.74
C GLY A 119 37.14 -28.64 -2.63
N PRO A 120 37.89 -29.73 -2.94
CA PRO A 120 38.13 -30.85 -2.02
C PRO A 120 38.68 -30.43 -0.65
N GLU A 121 39.56 -29.43 -0.59
CA GLU A 121 40.12 -28.93 0.67
C GLU A 121 39.04 -28.46 1.65
N LYS A 122 38.06 -27.69 1.16
CA LYS A 122 36.96 -27.22 1.99
C LYS A 122 36.04 -28.36 2.42
N ILE A 123 35.84 -29.35 1.56
CA ILE A 123 35.06 -30.55 1.89
C ILE A 123 35.70 -31.32 3.05
N LYS A 124 37.03 -31.49 3.02
CA LYS A 124 37.77 -32.14 4.11
C LYS A 124 37.70 -31.37 5.43
N GLU A 125 37.66 -30.03 5.36
CA GLU A 125 37.49 -29.18 6.53
C GLU A 125 36.11 -29.38 7.19
N VAL A 126 35.03 -29.38 6.39
CA VAL A 126 33.65 -29.49 6.92
C VAL A 126 33.21 -30.93 7.20
N LEU A 127 33.81 -31.92 6.53
CA LEU A 127 33.58 -33.36 6.76
C LEU A 127 34.90 -34.13 6.96
N PRO A 128 35.53 -34.02 8.15
CA PRO A 128 36.81 -34.65 8.43
C PRO A 128 36.78 -36.19 8.31
N GLY A 129 37.68 -36.72 7.47
CA GLY A 129 37.85 -38.15 7.23
C GLY A 129 37.04 -38.73 6.08
N ILE A 130 36.39 -37.88 5.27
CA ILE A 130 35.77 -38.28 4.01
C ILE A 130 36.79 -39.00 3.10
N ASN A 131 36.33 -39.96 2.31
CA ASN A 131 37.17 -40.63 1.32
C ASN A 131 37.69 -39.63 0.28
N GLU A 132 39.01 -39.45 0.20
CA GLU A 132 39.62 -38.48 -0.70
C GLU A 132 39.75 -39.00 -2.13
N GLU A 133 39.67 -40.33 -2.32
CA GLU A 133 39.86 -40.96 -3.62
C GLU A 133 38.73 -40.57 -4.59
N GLY A 134 39.07 -39.78 -5.60
CA GLY A 134 38.13 -39.30 -6.61
C GLY A 134 37.22 -38.14 -6.17
N LEU A 135 37.49 -37.51 -5.01
CA LEU A 135 36.73 -36.36 -4.55
C LEU A 135 37.03 -35.11 -5.40
N LEU A 136 36.02 -34.59 -6.10
CA LEU A 136 36.13 -33.42 -6.99
C LEU A 136 35.81 -32.10 -6.28
N GLY A 137 34.96 -32.15 -5.24
CA GLY A 137 34.43 -30.97 -4.55
C GLY A 137 33.00 -31.23 -4.06
N GLY A 138 32.19 -30.19 -3.97
CA GLY A 138 30.77 -30.33 -3.61
C GLY A 138 30.08 -28.99 -3.40
N THR A 139 28.75 -28.98 -3.33
CA THR A 139 28.02 -27.78 -2.88
C THR A 139 27.88 -27.77 -1.38
N PHE A 140 28.14 -26.62 -0.77
CA PHE A 140 28.04 -26.41 0.67
C PHE A 140 27.25 -25.14 0.98
N SER A 141 26.22 -25.30 1.82
CA SER A 141 25.36 -24.22 2.32
C SER A 141 25.55 -24.13 3.83
N PRO A 142 26.27 -23.13 4.35
CA PRO A 142 26.62 -23.05 5.79
C PRO A 142 25.45 -22.69 6.70
N GLY A 143 24.42 -22.01 6.17
CA GLY A 143 23.24 -21.58 6.96
C GLY A 143 22.23 -22.70 7.23
N ASP A 144 22.34 -23.82 6.52
CA ASP A 144 21.49 -24.99 6.72
C ASP A 144 21.88 -25.79 7.98
N GLY A 145 21.06 -26.75 8.38
CA GLY A 145 21.34 -27.49 9.60
C GLY A 145 20.39 -28.64 9.91
N SER A 146 20.27 -28.93 11.21
CA SER A 146 19.38 -29.96 11.72
C SER A 146 18.76 -29.55 13.07
N ALA A 147 17.61 -30.11 13.38
CA ALA A 147 16.94 -29.97 14.67
C ALA A 147 16.27 -31.29 15.07
N SER A 148 15.98 -31.47 16.34
CA SER A 148 15.25 -32.65 16.84
C SER A 148 13.77 -32.54 16.47
N PRO A 149 13.21 -33.44 15.63
CA PRO A 149 11.79 -33.37 15.25
C PRO A 149 10.83 -33.57 16.42
N LEU A 150 11.27 -34.31 17.45
CA LEU A 150 10.49 -34.59 18.64
C LEU A 150 10.48 -33.39 19.60
N LEU A 151 11.60 -32.68 19.76
CA LEU A 151 11.63 -31.47 20.60
C LEU A 151 10.91 -30.33 19.89
N ALA A 152 11.21 -30.11 18.61
CA ALA A 152 10.61 -29.05 17.81
C ALA A 152 9.08 -29.12 17.82
N ILE A 153 8.48 -30.28 17.56
CA ILE A 153 7.02 -30.39 17.50
C ILE A 153 6.33 -30.12 18.85
N ASN A 154 6.97 -30.48 19.97
CA ASN A 154 6.43 -30.21 21.30
C ASN A 154 6.57 -28.74 21.68
N ALA A 155 7.70 -28.10 21.33
CA ALA A 155 7.90 -26.67 21.50
C ALA A 155 6.87 -25.88 20.68
N PHE A 156 6.69 -26.27 19.42
CA PHE A 156 5.72 -25.69 18.49
C PHE A 156 4.29 -25.83 19.03
N TYR A 157 3.93 -27.01 19.51
CA TYR A 157 2.64 -27.27 20.14
C TYR A 157 2.39 -26.38 21.37
N ARG A 158 3.36 -26.28 22.29
CA ARG A 158 3.26 -25.39 23.45
C ARG A 158 3.08 -23.93 23.05
N ARG A 159 3.79 -23.49 22.00
CA ARG A 159 3.64 -22.14 21.45
C ARG A 159 2.24 -21.92 20.89
N ALA A 160 1.68 -22.86 20.14
CA ALA A 160 0.31 -22.77 19.64
C ALA A 160 -0.71 -22.67 20.78
N LEU A 161 -0.55 -23.47 21.85
CA LEU A 161 -1.40 -23.38 23.04
C LEU A 161 -1.34 -21.99 23.69
N SER A 162 -0.17 -21.35 23.73
CA SER A 162 -0.02 -20.00 24.29
C SER A 162 -0.80 -18.92 23.54
N PHE A 163 -1.19 -19.21 22.28
CA PHE A 163 -2.07 -18.36 21.47
C PHE A 163 -3.56 -18.77 21.54
N GLY A 164 -3.92 -19.72 22.42
CA GLY A 164 -5.31 -20.16 22.59
C GLY A 164 -5.80 -21.16 21.53
N VAL A 165 -4.90 -21.78 20.76
CA VAL A 165 -5.28 -22.84 19.81
C VAL A 165 -5.75 -24.08 20.56
N GLU A 166 -6.86 -24.67 20.14
CA GLU A 166 -7.42 -25.89 20.72
C GLU A 166 -6.91 -27.13 19.96
N PHE A 167 -6.60 -28.21 20.67
CA PHE A 167 -6.12 -29.47 20.09
C PHE A 167 -6.93 -30.65 20.59
N HIS A 168 -7.50 -31.41 19.65
CA HIS A 168 -8.28 -32.61 19.90
C HIS A 168 -7.52 -33.84 19.40
N PHE A 169 -7.02 -34.62 20.35
CA PHE A 169 -6.27 -35.84 20.09
C PHE A 169 -7.15 -37.09 20.22
N ARG A 170 -6.70 -38.19 19.63
CA ARG A 170 -7.45 -39.46 19.53
C ARG A 170 -8.82 -39.22 18.91
N GLU A 171 -8.86 -38.41 17.87
CA GLU A 171 -10.10 -37.98 17.23
C GLU A 171 -9.93 -37.98 15.71
N THR A 172 -10.85 -38.66 15.03
CA THR A 172 -10.79 -38.91 13.59
C THR A 172 -11.94 -38.20 12.91
N VAL A 173 -11.63 -37.38 11.91
CA VAL A 173 -12.66 -36.80 11.05
C VAL A 173 -13.27 -37.91 10.19
N GLU A 174 -14.59 -38.10 10.31
CA GLU A 174 -15.38 -39.10 9.58
C GLU A 174 -16.14 -38.49 8.40
N GLU A 175 -16.41 -37.18 8.46
CA GLU A 175 -17.16 -36.46 7.42
C GLU A 175 -16.71 -34.98 7.36
N ILE A 176 -16.63 -34.44 6.14
CA ILE A 176 -16.43 -33.01 5.88
C ILE A 176 -17.81 -32.43 5.52
N THR A 177 -18.31 -31.48 6.30
CA THR A 177 -19.66 -30.95 6.09
C THR A 177 -19.62 -29.77 5.11
N THR A 178 -20.55 -29.75 4.16
CA THR A 178 -20.60 -28.75 3.09
C THR A 178 -22.02 -28.26 2.82
N GLU A 179 -22.17 -26.99 2.44
CA GLU A 179 -23.40 -26.40 1.91
C GLU A 179 -23.08 -25.59 0.64
N ASN A 180 -23.80 -25.83 -0.47
CA ASN A 180 -23.59 -25.11 -1.74
C ASN A 180 -22.11 -25.04 -2.19
N ASP A 181 -21.43 -26.19 -2.24
CA ASP A 181 -20.00 -26.31 -2.60
C ASP A 181 -19.05 -25.49 -1.72
N ARG A 182 -19.44 -25.24 -0.46
CA ARG A 182 -18.64 -24.56 0.56
C ARG A 182 -18.55 -25.38 1.84
N ILE A 183 -17.36 -25.44 2.43
CA ILE A 183 -17.11 -26.03 3.74
C ILE A 183 -17.91 -25.31 4.83
N THR A 184 -18.58 -26.08 5.69
CA THR A 184 -19.24 -25.58 6.92
C THR A 184 -18.63 -26.15 8.19
N GLY A 185 -17.74 -27.14 8.07
CA GLY A 185 -17.10 -27.78 9.21
C GLY A 185 -16.68 -29.22 8.97
N VAL A 186 -16.51 -29.96 10.06
CA VAL A 186 -16.21 -31.39 10.06
C VAL A 186 -16.98 -32.10 11.17
N LYS A 187 -17.20 -33.40 10.99
CA LYS A 187 -17.78 -34.29 11.99
C LYS A 187 -16.79 -35.41 12.31
N THR A 188 -16.65 -35.69 13.60
CA THR A 188 -15.78 -36.71 14.17
C THR A 188 -16.62 -37.73 14.92
N GLU A 189 -15.97 -38.79 15.40
CA GLU A 189 -16.59 -39.77 16.30
C GLU A 189 -16.96 -39.17 17.68
N LYS A 190 -16.49 -37.96 18.01
CA LYS A 190 -16.75 -37.29 19.30
C LYS A 190 -17.64 -36.06 19.20
N GLY A 191 -17.84 -35.49 18.02
CA GLY A 191 -18.71 -34.32 17.85
C GLY A 191 -18.67 -33.69 16.48
N THR A 192 -19.40 -32.58 16.35
CA THR A 192 -19.43 -31.73 15.15
C THR A 192 -18.81 -30.38 15.49
N TYR A 193 -17.95 -29.89 14.59
CA TYR A 193 -17.26 -28.62 14.72
C TYR A 193 -17.47 -27.80 13.45
N HIS A 194 -17.82 -26.53 13.64
CA HIS A 194 -18.13 -25.63 12.53
C HIS A 194 -16.97 -24.69 12.27
N ALA A 195 -16.59 -24.57 11.01
CA ALA A 195 -15.64 -23.56 10.54
C ALA A 195 -15.86 -23.29 9.05
N PRO A 196 -15.68 -22.04 8.59
CA PRO A 196 -15.71 -21.71 7.17
C PRO A 196 -14.47 -22.22 6.41
N VAL A 197 -13.42 -22.63 7.13
CA VAL A 197 -12.17 -23.14 6.53
C VAL A 197 -11.72 -24.45 7.18
N VAL A 198 -11.38 -25.43 6.35
CA VAL A 198 -10.73 -26.69 6.76
C VAL A 198 -9.41 -26.87 5.99
N ILE A 199 -8.32 -27.15 6.70
CA ILE A 199 -6.98 -27.36 6.12
C ILE A 199 -6.58 -28.84 6.19
N ASP A 200 -6.31 -29.44 5.04
CA ASP A 200 -5.69 -30.77 4.95
C ASP A 200 -4.18 -30.70 5.22
N THR A 201 -3.78 -31.22 6.37
CA THR A 201 -2.37 -31.47 6.72
C THR A 201 -2.13 -32.93 7.12
N ALA A 202 -2.98 -33.85 6.66
CA ALA A 202 -3.02 -35.25 7.09
C ALA A 202 -1.83 -36.10 6.57
N GLY A 203 -0.94 -35.51 5.77
CA GLY A 203 0.28 -36.14 5.26
C GLY A 203 -0.05 -37.36 4.40
N PRO A 204 0.50 -38.57 4.70
CA PRO A 204 0.23 -39.77 3.89
C PRO A 204 -1.24 -40.22 3.91
N TYR A 205 -2.06 -39.64 4.79
CA TYR A 205 -3.50 -39.91 4.90
C TYR A 205 -4.37 -38.81 4.28
N SER A 206 -3.78 -37.89 3.51
CA SER A 206 -4.50 -36.82 2.80
C SER A 206 -5.51 -37.38 1.79
N ARG A 207 -5.11 -38.31 0.92
CA ARG A 207 -6.03 -38.91 -0.07
C ARG A 207 -7.32 -39.49 0.52
N PRO A 208 -7.28 -40.36 1.57
CA PRO A 208 -8.52 -40.83 2.20
C PRO A 208 -9.28 -39.72 2.93
N PHE A 209 -8.61 -38.70 3.47
CA PHE A 209 -9.28 -37.56 4.08
C PHE A 209 -10.02 -36.70 3.04
N CYS A 210 -9.40 -36.33 1.93
CA CYS A 210 -10.04 -35.59 0.84
C CYS A 210 -11.21 -36.37 0.21
N SER A 211 -11.17 -37.71 0.24
CA SER A 211 -12.27 -38.55 -0.24
C SER A 211 -13.57 -38.35 0.57
N LEU A 212 -13.47 -37.89 1.82
CA LEU A 212 -14.65 -37.54 2.65
C LEU A 212 -15.41 -36.33 2.08
N ALA A 213 -14.75 -35.49 1.28
CA ALA A 213 -15.35 -34.38 0.54
C ALA A 213 -15.59 -34.72 -0.95
N GLY A 214 -15.49 -36.00 -1.33
CA GLY A 214 -15.66 -36.44 -2.73
C GLY A 214 -14.48 -36.08 -3.65
N ILE A 215 -13.32 -35.75 -3.10
CA ILE A 215 -12.14 -35.32 -3.87
C ILE A 215 -11.10 -36.46 -3.94
N ASP A 216 -10.74 -36.88 -5.16
CA ASP A 216 -9.60 -37.77 -5.37
C ASP A 216 -8.29 -36.96 -5.43
N PHE A 217 -7.49 -37.03 -4.37
CA PHE A 217 -6.29 -36.21 -4.21
C PHE A 217 -5.00 -37.04 -4.44
N PRO A 218 -4.05 -36.59 -5.29
CA PRO A 218 -2.94 -37.42 -5.78
C PRO A 218 -1.77 -37.51 -4.79
N VAL A 219 -2.02 -38.00 -3.58
CA VAL A 219 -1.00 -38.24 -2.54
C VAL A 219 -0.95 -39.71 -2.19
N TYR A 220 0.26 -40.28 -2.24
CA TYR A 220 0.51 -41.71 -2.03
C TYR A 220 1.60 -41.92 -0.98
N PRO A 221 1.43 -42.86 -0.04
CA PRO A 221 2.46 -43.17 0.95
C PRO A 221 3.59 -44.00 0.31
N ASP A 222 4.83 -43.63 0.60
CA ASP A 222 6.06 -44.33 0.22
C ASP A 222 6.93 -44.59 1.46
N SER A 223 7.46 -45.80 1.60
CA SER A 223 8.12 -46.25 2.82
C SER A 223 9.63 -46.01 2.79
N HIS A 224 10.15 -45.27 3.78
CA HIS A 224 11.58 -44.92 3.90
C HIS A 224 12.12 -45.36 5.26
N GLU A 225 13.34 -45.90 5.26
CA GLU A 225 14.00 -46.40 6.47
C GLU A 225 15.14 -45.50 6.92
N ALA A 226 15.28 -45.38 8.24
CA ALA A 226 16.30 -44.59 8.90
C ALA A 226 16.85 -45.33 10.12
N ALA A 227 18.02 -44.90 10.56
CA ALA A 227 18.68 -45.42 11.74
C ALA A 227 19.49 -44.36 12.47
N ILE A 228 19.86 -44.71 13.71
CA ILE A 228 20.67 -43.89 14.58
C ILE A 228 21.71 -44.74 15.32
N THR A 229 22.92 -44.22 15.48
CA THR A 229 24.01 -44.91 16.18
C THR A 229 23.99 -44.67 17.70
N GLU A 230 24.88 -45.37 18.42
CA GLU A 230 25.34 -44.94 19.73
C GLU A 230 25.99 -43.54 19.66
N PRO A 231 25.92 -42.74 20.73
CA PRO A 231 26.55 -41.43 20.77
C PRO A 231 28.07 -41.57 20.81
N VAL A 232 28.77 -40.74 20.03
CA VAL A 232 30.23 -40.60 20.04
C VAL A 232 30.62 -39.13 20.05
N LYS A 233 31.88 -38.82 20.36
CA LYS A 233 32.40 -37.44 20.30
C LYS A 233 32.11 -36.84 18.92
N SER A 234 31.64 -35.59 18.86
CA SER A 234 31.38 -34.91 17.58
C SER A 234 32.65 -34.80 16.73
N PHE A 235 32.53 -35.12 15.43
CA PHE A 235 33.63 -35.02 14.46
C PHE A 235 33.23 -34.44 13.10
N PHE A 236 31.94 -34.16 12.86
CA PHE A 236 31.46 -33.39 11.72
C PHE A 236 30.09 -32.76 12.07
N GLY A 237 29.78 -31.61 11.49
CA GLY A 237 28.52 -30.89 11.77
C GLY A 237 27.52 -30.92 10.62
N CYS A 238 28.01 -30.96 9.38
CA CYS A 238 27.14 -30.82 8.22
C CYS A 238 26.28 -32.06 7.97
N MET A 239 25.08 -31.83 7.42
CA MET A 239 24.32 -32.92 6.83
C MET A 239 24.88 -33.28 5.46
N VAL A 240 25.16 -34.56 5.25
CA VAL A 240 25.81 -35.08 4.06
C VAL A 240 24.76 -35.80 3.21
N VAL A 241 24.71 -35.47 1.91
CA VAL A 241 23.84 -36.15 0.93
C VAL A 241 24.65 -36.58 -0.27
N ASP A 242 24.86 -37.89 -0.39
CA ASP A 242 25.56 -38.47 -1.54
C ASP A 242 24.55 -38.91 -2.59
N LEU A 243 24.55 -38.20 -3.72
CA LEU A 243 23.62 -38.36 -4.84
C LEU A 243 23.94 -39.54 -5.75
N ARG A 244 25.06 -40.24 -5.54
CA ARG A 244 25.42 -41.38 -6.39
C ARG A 244 24.37 -42.49 -6.20
N PRO A 245 23.82 -43.08 -7.25
CA PRO A 245 22.95 -44.24 -7.12
C PRO A 245 23.79 -45.48 -6.76
N GLY A 246 23.14 -46.48 -6.19
CA GLY A 246 23.73 -47.80 -5.93
C GLY A 246 22.65 -48.87 -5.94
N PRO A 247 23.01 -50.16 -5.79
CA PRO A 247 22.02 -51.24 -5.83
C PRO A 247 20.87 -50.98 -4.86
N GLY A 248 19.65 -50.88 -5.39
CA GLY A 248 18.42 -50.66 -4.63
C GLY A 248 18.20 -49.24 -4.07
N SER A 249 18.95 -48.22 -4.50
CA SER A 249 18.85 -46.87 -3.92
C SER A 249 19.34 -45.74 -4.83
N LYS A 250 18.57 -44.63 -4.84
CA LYS A 250 18.91 -43.40 -5.58
C LYS A 250 20.00 -42.58 -4.89
N ASN A 251 19.93 -42.43 -3.57
CA ASN A 251 20.86 -41.65 -2.75
C ASN A 251 20.72 -42.05 -1.27
N TYR A 252 21.63 -41.55 -0.44
CA TYR A 252 21.59 -41.71 1.01
C TYR A 252 22.14 -40.48 1.70
N TYR A 253 21.78 -40.30 2.98
CA TYR A 253 22.07 -39.09 3.70
C TYR A 253 22.20 -39.33 5.19
N PHE A 254 23.08 -38.55 5.84
CA PHE A 254 23.39 -38.70 7.25
C PHE A 254 23.98 -37.41 7.85
N TYR A 255 23.89 -37.28 9.17
CA TYR A 255 24.50 -36.20 9.94
C TYR A 255 24.74 -36.64 11.38
N GLN A 256 25.54 -35.89 12.13
CA GLN A 256 25.73 -36.11 13.56
C GLN A 256 24.93 -35.09 14.36
N ASN A 257 24.04 -35.54 15.23
CA ASN A 257 23.19 -34.66 16.04
C ASN A 257 23.96 -34.08 17.26
N ARG A 258 23.32 -33.15 17.99
CA ARG A 258 23.89 -32.48 19.17
C ARG A 258 24.25 -33.45 20.31
N LEU A 259 23.64 -34.63 20.34
CA LEU A 259 23.93 -35.71 21.30
C LEU A 259 25.06 -36.65 20.83
N GLY A 260 25.69 -36.36 19.69
CA GLY A 260 26.83 -37.12 19.16
C GLY A 260 26.45 -38.38 18.40
N GLN A 261 25.16 -38.61 18.12
CA GLN A 261 24.68 -39.78 17.38
C GLN A 261 24.65 -39.49 15.89
N VAL A 262 25.01 -40.47 15.07
CA VAL A 262 24.87 -40.36 13.61
C VAL A 262 23.49 -40.86 13.20
N VAL A 263 22.66 -39.96 12.65
CA VAL A 263 21.35 -40.26 12.09
C VAL A 263 21.50 -40.42 10.58
N PHE A 264 20.92 -41.47 10.00
CA PHE A 264 21.08 -41.77 8.59
C PHE A 264 19.91 -42.51 7.97
N CYS A 265 19.77 -42.40 6.65
CA CYS A 265 18.73 -43.07 5.88
C CYS A 265 19.09 -43.14 4.40
N ILE A 266 18.23 -43.83 3.65
CA ILE A 266 18.43 -44.11 2.23
C ILE A 266 17.12 -43.89 1.48
N THR A 267 17.21 -43.37 0.25
CA THR A 267 16.07 -43.33 -0.66
C THR A 267 16.07 -44.61 -1.51
N PRO A 268 15.03 -45.47 -1.40
CA PRO A 268 14.96 -46.73 -2.12
C PRO A 268 14.76 -46.52 -3.63
N ASP A 269 15.22 -47.50 -4.42
CA ASP A 269 14.95 -47.58 -5.86
C ASP A 269 14.77 -49.05 -6.29
N PRO A 270 13.58 -49.48 -6.75
CA PRO A 270 12.35 -48.68 -6.91
C PRO A 270 11.75 -48.23 -5.57
N ALA A 271 10.81 -47.28 -5.63
CA ALA A 271 10.04 -46.83 -4.47
C ALA A 271 9.24 -47.98 -3.83
N ILE A 272 8.91 -47.85 -2.54
CA ILE A 272 8.21 -48.86 -1.73
C ILE A 272 6.81 -48.33 -1.39
N PRO A 273 5.83 -48.44 -2.31
CA PRO A 273 4.51 -47.88 -2.12
C PRO A 273 3.75 -48.60 -1.01
N GLY A 274 2.92 -47.85 -0.29
CA GLY A 274 2.03 -48.37 0.75
C GLY A 274 2.37 -47.86 2.14
N THR A 275 1.75 -48.47 3.15
CA THR A 275 1.74 -47.99 4.54
C THR A 275 2.52 -48.89 5.50
N ASP A 276 3.32 -49.83 4.99
CA ASP A 276 4.08 -50.77 5.83
C ASP A 276 5.26 -50.07 6.52
N LYS A 277 5.22 -50.03 7.86
CA LYS A 277 6.23 -49.38 8.70
C LYS A 277 7.17 -50.36 9.41
N ARG A 278 7.19 -51.64 9.01
CA ARG A 278 8.14 -52.62 9.58
C ARG A 278 9.52 -52.42 8.99
N GLU A 279 10.55 -52.48 9.83
CA GLU A 279 11.95 -52.41 9.41
C GLU A 279 12.37 -53.69 8.66
N THR A 280 13.34 -53.57 7.75
CA THR A 280 13.88 -54.68 6.99
C THR A 280 15.32 -55.00 7.37
N SER A 281 15.70 -56.27 7.22
CA SER A 281 17.09 -56.72 7.34
C SER A 281 17.97 -56.27 6.16
N VAL A 282 17.38 -55.67 5.11
CA VAL A 282 18.08 -55.22 3.90
C VAL A 282 18.67 -53.82 4.08
N PHE A 283 17.95 -52.94 4.76
CA PHE A 283 18.30 -51.53 4.90
C PHE A 283 19.70 -51.30 5.48
N LEU A 284 19.99 -51.91 6.64
CA LEU A 284 21.24 -51.64 7.35
C LEU A 284 22.49 -52.08 6.57
N PRO A 285 22.59 -53.32 6.06
CA PRO A 285 23.72 -53.72 5.21
C PRO A 285 23.89 -52.81 3.98
N GLN A 286 22.79 -52.38 3.37
CA GLN A 286 22.82 -51.54 2.16
C GLN A 286 23.36 -50.13 2.44
N VAL A 287 22.84 -49.43 3.45
CA VAL A 287 23.24 -48.05 3.73
C VAL A 287 24.60 -47.96 4.44
N SER A 288 24.90 -48.89 5.35
CA SER A 288 26.15 -48.87 6.13
C SER A 288 27.38 -49.06 5.24
N ALA A 289 27.34 -49.98 4.26
CA ALA A 289 28.44 -50.19 3.32
C ALA A 289 28.77 -48.89 2.55
N ARG A 290 27.74 -48.15 2.13
CA ARG A 290 27.89 -46.90 1.38
C ARG A 290 28.41 -45.76 2.25
N MET A 291 27.86 -45.62 3.46
CA MET A 291 28.34 -44.63 4.43
C MET A 291 29.79 -44.87 4.83
N VAL A 292 30.20 -46.14 5.05
CA VAL A 292 31.59 -46.48 5.37
C VAL A 292 32.51 -46.26 4.17
N ALA A 293 32.04 -46.50 2.94
CA ALA A 293 32.81 -46.19 1.74
C ALA A 293 33.06 -44.68 1.55
N LEU A 294 32.10 -43.83 1.95
CA LEU A 294 32.22 -42.38 1.89
C LEU A 294 32.98 -41.80 3.09
N LEU A 295 32.77 -42.33 4.29
CA LEU A 295 33.35 -41.84 5.55
C LEU A 295 33.84 -43.05 6.38
N PRO A 296 35.05 -43.60 6.09
CA PRO A 296 35.55 -44.84 6.67
C PRO A 296 35.60 -44.88 8.21
N ARG A 297 35.67 -43.72 8.85
CA ARG A 297 35.65 -43.58 10.32
C ARG A 297 34.36 -44.11 10.96
N LEU A 298 33.27 -44.24 10.21
CA LEU A 298 31.98 -44.76 10.69
C LEU A 298 31.98 -46.27 10.96
N ARG A 299 32.96 -47.04 10.46
CA ARG A 299 32.95 -48.51 10.44
C ARG A 299 32.83 -49.20 11.80
N ASN A 300 33.17 -48.50 12.89
CA ASN A 300 33.18 -49.05 14.25
C ASN A 300 31.97 -48.63 15.08
N LEU A 301 31.05 -47.83 14.52
CA LEU A 301 29.89 -47.34 15.25
C LEU A 301 28.80 -48.43 15.34
N ARG A 302 28.23 -48.62 16.54
CA ARG A 302 27.08 -49.51 16.71
C ARG A 302 25.79 -48.78 16.38
N VAL A 303 24.92 -49.45 15.62
CA VAL A 303 23.56 -48.95 15.34
C VAL A 303 22.66 -49.30 16.52
N ARG A 304 21.98 -48.28 17.05
CA ARG A 304 21.13 -48.41 18.23
C ARG A 304 19.68 -48.69 17.90
N ARG A 305 19.17 -48.11 16.82
CA ARG A 305 17.76 -48.22 16.43
C ARG A 305 17.63 -48.02 14.92
N MET A 306 16.73 -48.79 14.32
CA MET A 306 16.18 -48.57 12.98
C MET A 306 14.70 -48.23 13.12
N TRP A 307 14.15 -47.53 12.13
CA TRP A 307 12.71 -47.31 12.02
C TRP A 307 12.34 -47.07 10.55
N ARG A 308 11.05 -47.21 10.25
CA ARG A 308 10.48 -46.89 8.94
C ARG A 308 9.35 -45.87 9.09
N GLY A 309 9.38 -44.85 8.23
CA GLY A 309 8.36 -43.81 8.14
C GLY A 309 7.73 -43.74 6.75
N LEU A 310 6.66 -42.97 6.61
CA LEU A 310 5.97 -42.76 5.35
C LEU A 310 6.19 -41.35 4.81
N TYR A 311 6.56 -41.26 3.54
CA TYR A 311 6.58 -40.02 2.79
C TYR A 311 5.24 -39.85 2.05
N PRO A 312 4.58 -38.68 2.15
CA PRO A 312 3.44 -38.35 1.32
C PRO A 312 3.95 -37.90 -0.07
N MET A 313 4.05 -38.84 -1.00
CA MET A 313 4.57 -38.60 -2.34
C MET A 313 3.48 -38.11 -3.28
N THR A 314 3.86 -37.18 -4.14
CA THR A 314 3.06 -36.67 -5.26
C THR A 314 3.67 -37.15 -6.58
N PRO A 315 2.91 -37.17 -7.69
CA PRO A 315 3.39 -37.70 -8.97
C PRO A 315 4.66 -37.02 -9.50
N ASP A 316 4.85 -35.73 -9.21
CA ASP A 316 5.96 -34.91 -9.70
C ASP A 316 7.04 -34.63 -8.62
N GLY A 317 6.83 -35.06 -7.38
CA GLY A 317 7.74 -34.81 -6.27
C GLY A 317 7.67 -33.38 -5.69
N SER A 318 6.62 -32.61 -6.00
CA SER A 318 6.38 -31.27 -5.47
C SER A 318 5.31 -31.25 -4.37
N PRO A 319 5.43 -30.40 -3.34
CA PRO A 319 4.35 -30.15 -2.39
C PRO A 319 3.06 -29.69 -3.06
N LEU A 320 1.91 -30.10 -2.50
CA LEU A 320 0.58 -29.61 -2.90
C LEU A 320 0.09 -28.63 -1.83
N VAL A 321 0.12 -27.34 -2.17
CA VAL A 321 -0.23 -26.23 -1.27
C VAL A 321 -1.14 -25.25 -2.00
N GLY A 322 -2.33 -25.00 -1.46
CA GLY A 322 -3.27 -24.02 -2.02
C GLY A 322 -4.74 -24.41 -1.87
N TRP A 323 -5.62 -23.48 -2.23
CA TRP A 323 -7.08 -23.67 -2.16
C TRP A 323 -7.53 -24.75 -3.14
N ASP A 324 -8.50 -25.54 -2.71
CA ASP A 324 -9.22 -26.43 -3.62
C ASP A 324 -9.97 -25.59 -4.68
N ARG A 325 -9.94 -26.06 -5.93
CA ARG A 325 -10.54 -25.33 -7.05
C ARG A 325 -12.06 -25.48 -7.11
N ASN A 326 -12.58 -26.56 -6.53
CA ASN A 326 -13.98 -26.95 -6.66
C ASN A 326 -14.74 -26.86 -5.33
N LEU A 327 -14.04 -26.84 -4.19
CA LEU A 327 -14.65 -26.78 -2.86
C LEU A 327 -14.19 -25.54 -2.07
N GLN A 328 -15.09 -24.57 -1.91
CA GLN A 328 -14.78 -23.31 -1.24
C GLN A 328 -14.51 -23.54 0.26
N GLY A 329 -13.47 -22.89 0.79
CA GLY A 329 -13.07 -23.04 2.19
C GLY A 329 -12.21 -24.28 2.47
N PHE A 330 -11.85 -25.09 1.46
CA PHE A 330 -10.96 -26.23 1.63
C PHE A 330 -9.54 -25.91 1.15
N LEU A 331 -8.55 -26.03 2.04
CA LEU A 331 -7.16 -25.65 1.78
C LEU A 331 -6.25 -26.86 1.93
N HIS A 332 -5.39 -27.12 0.96
CA HIS A 332 -4.46 -28.26 0.99
C HIS A 332 -3.06 -27.81 1.39
N ALA A 333 -2.40 -28.58 2.27
CA ALA A 333 -0.99 -28.40 2.60
C ALA A 333 -0.36 -29.77 2.94
N THR A 334 -0.18 -30.58 1.90
CA THR A 334 0.24 -31.98 2.02
C THR A 334 1.16 -32.38 0.84
N GLY A 335 1.50 -33.66 0.69
CA GLY A 335 2.31 -34.12 -0.43
C GLY A 335 3.78 -33.66 -0.38
N MET A 336 4.33 -33.43 0.81
CA MET A 336 5.66 -32.79 0.99
C MET A 336 6.86 -33.62 0.50
N CYS A 337 6.67 -34.86 0.02
CA CYS A 337 7.72 -35.68 -0.59
C CYS A 337 9.02 -35.75 0.24
N GLY A 338 8.89 -35.99 1.55
CA GLY A 338 10.00 -36.06 2.51
C GLY A 338 10.48 -34.74 3.10
N GLN A 339 9.91 -33.60 2.69
CA GLN A 339 10.37 -32.26 3.06
C GLN A 339 9.48 -31.59 4.12
N GLY A 340 8.53 -32.32 4.72
CA GLY A 340 7.53 -31.72 5.61
C GLY A 340 8.11 -31.06 6.86
N PHE A 341 9.13 -31.66 7.48
CA PHE A 341 9.77 -31.09 8.67
C PHE A 341 10.51 -29.79 8.38
N MET A 342 11.25 -29.73 7.27
CA MET A 342 12.05 -28.56 6.91
C MET A 342 11.22 -27.41 6.35
N LEU A 343 10.08 -27.69 5.69
CA LEU A 343 9.21 -26.66 5.11
C LEU A 343 8.10 -26.19 6.07
N GLY A 344 7.81 -26.97 7.11
CA GLY A 344 6.65 -26.80 7.99
C GLY A 344 6.41 -25.38 8.48
N PRO A 345 7.38 -24.74 9.17
CA PRO A 345 7.23 -23.37 9.67
C PRO A 345 6.93 -22.35 8.58
N GLY A 346 7.67 -22.35 7.48
CA GLY A 346 7.44 -21.43 6.37
C GLY A 346 6.10 -21.67 5.66
N ILE A 347 5.67 -22.92 5.52
CA ILE A 347 4.34 -23.25 4.99
C ILE A 347 3.24 -22.77 5.94
N GLY A 348 3.42 -22.93 7.25
CA GLY A 348 2.45 -22.47 8.25
C GLY A 348 2.16 -20.97 8.13
N GLU A 349 3.21 -20.14 8.03
CA GLU A 349 3.06 -18.71 7.81
C GLU A 349 2.42 -18.37 6.46
N LEU A 350 2.75 -19.11 5.39
CA LEU A 350 2.17 -18.92 4.06
C LEU A 350 0.66 -19.18 4.08
N LEU A 351 0.22 -20.28 4.68
CA LEU A 351 -1.21 -20.62 4.78
C LEU A 351 -1.98 -19.58 5.62
N ALA A 352 -1.38 -19.12 6.72
CA ALA A 352 -1.99 -18.08 7.55
C ALA A 352 -2.08 -16.72 6.82
N LYS A 353 -1.34 -16.50 5.73
CA LYS A 353 -1.51 -15.31 4.86
C LYS A 353 -2.67 -15.50 3.89
N GLU A 354 -2.79 -16.68 3.27
CA GLU A 354 -3.87 -17.00 2.33
C GLU A 354 -5.27 -16.93 2.97
N ILE A 355 -5.39 -17.36 4.23
CA ILE A 355 -6.66 -17.40 4.97
C ILE A 355 -7.23 -15.99 5.29
N LYS A 356 -6.42 -14.92 5.24
CA LYS A 356 -6.88 -13.52 5.41
C LYS A 356 -7.51 -12.91 4.14
N THR A 357 -7.82 -13.72 3.14
CA THR A 357 -8.51 -13.27 1.93
C THR A 357 -10.03 -13.27 2.16
N PHE A 358 -10.66 -12.11 2.00
CA PHE A 358 -12.11 -11.95 2.03
C PHE A 358 -12.67 -11.98 0.60
N SER A 359 -13.37 -13.05 0.24
CA SER A 359 -14.08 -13.14 -1.04
C SER A 359 -15.48 -12.55 -0.91
N TYR A 360 -15.94 -11.84 -1.94
CA TYR A 360 -17.27 -11.24 -1.98
C TYR A 360 -17.94 -11.44 -3.34
N THR A 361 -19.25 -11.17 -3.39
CA THR A 361 -19.99 -11.14 -4.65
C THR A 361 -20.13 -9.70 -5.10
N ARG A 362 -19.47 -9.36 -6.20
CA ARG A 362 -19.53 -8.03 -6.80
C ARG A 362 -20.93 -7.74 -7.34
N PRO A 363 -21.56 -6.62 -6.92
CA PRO A 363 -22.87 -6.23 -7.44
C PRO A 363 -22.77 -5.72 -8.88
N THR A 364 -23.89 -5.78 -9.60
CA THR A 364 -24.01 -5.09 -10.89
C THR A 364 -24.13 -3.59 -10.65
N ILE A 365 -23.18 -2.82 -11.18
CA ILE A 365 -23.31 -1.36 -11.20
C ILE A 365 -24.55 -0.99 -12.01
N THR A 366 -25.37 -0.09 -11.47
CA THR A 366 -26.58 0.40 -12.12
C THR A 366 -26.66 1.90 -11.94
N ASN A 367 -26.85 2.62 -13.05
CA ASN A 367 -26.99 4.08 -13.07
C ASN A 367 -25.81 4.80 -12.39
N GLY A 368 -24.59 4.26 -12.54
CA GLY A 368 -23.37 4.81 -11.94
C GLY A 368 -23.07 4.38 -10.50
N TYR A 369 -23.94 3.56 -9.86
CA TYR A 369 -23.79 3.11 -8.46
C TYR A 369 -23.56 1.60 -8.36
N ALA A 370 -22.61 1.19 -7.53
CA ALA A 370 -22.44 -0.19 -7.12
C ALA A 370 -23.43 -0.62 -6.01
N ASN A 371 -24.02 0.34 -5.31
CA ASN A 371 -24.96 0.20 -4.19
C ASN A 371 -24.38 -0.49 -2.95
N GLN A 372 -23.05 -0.48 -2.79
CA GLN A 372 -22.35 -1.04 -1.64
C GLN A 372 -21.20 -0.13 -1.22
N THR A 373 -20.88 -0.10 0.07
CA THR A 373 -19.65 0.46 0.61
C THR A 373 -18.82 -0.65 1.26
N LEU A 374 -17.50 -0.49 1.20
CA LEU A 374 -16.54 -1.37 1.84
C LEU A 374 -16.05 -0.72 3.13
N SER A 375 -16.06 -1.46 4.23
CA SER A 375 -15.55 -1.02 5.53
C SER A 375 -14.49 -2.00 6.01
N VAL A 376 -13.31 -1.48 6.35
CA VAL A 376 -12.14 -2.24 6.79
C VAL A 376 -11.68 -1.68 8.13
N ASP A 377 -11.75 -2.50 9.19
CA ASP A 377 -11.15 -2.15 10.48
C ASP A 377 -9.76 -2.77 10.58
N LEU A 378 -8.72 -1.95 10.70
CA LEU A 378 -7.33 -2.41 10.77
C LEU A 378 -6.97 -3.06 12.11
N SER A 379 -7.77 -2.86 13.15
CA SER A 379 -7.55 -3.42 14.50
C SER A 379 -7.96 -4.89 14.58
N GLY A 380 -8.72 -5.39 13.60
CA GLY A 380 -9.25 -6.75 13.55
C GLY A 380 -9.28 -7.33 12.13
N PRO A 381 -9.77 -8.56 11.94
CA PRO A 381 -9.95 -9.14 10.61
C PRO A 381 -11.25 -8.66 9.91
N ASP A 382 -11.98 -7.71 10.51
CA ASP A 382 -13.33 -7.35 10.10
C ASP A 382 -13.31 -6.55 8.80
N ILE A 383 -13.73 -7.22 7.72
CA ILE A 383 -14.08 -6.62 6.44
C ILE A 383 -15.59 -6.74 6.30
N THR A 384 -16.27 -5.60 6.23
CA THR A 384 -17.74 -5.56 6.12
C THR A 384 -18.17 -4.82 4.87
N ILE A 385 -19.20 -5.35 4.22
CA ILE A 385 -19.86 -4.70 3.08
C ILE A 385 -21.22 -4.19 3.56
N LYS A 386 -21.45 -2.88 3.42
CA LYS A 386 -22.69 -2.22 3.84
C LYS A 386 -23.46 -1.75 2.61
N PRO A 387 -24.81 -1.81 2.60
CA PRO A 387 -25.59 -1.32 1.47
C PRO A 387 -25.59 0.22 1.41
N VAL A 388 -25.58 0.77 0.20
CA VAL A 388 -25.88 2.19 -0.02
C VAL A 388 -27.39 2.35 -0.10
N SER A 389 -27.96 3.13 0.83
CA SER A 389 -29.40 3.38 0.88
C SER A 389 -29.86 4.36 -0.21
N GLN A 390 -31.16 4.35 -0.52
CA GLN A 390 -31.74 5.35 -1.41
C GLN A 390 -31.61 6.77 -0.85
N ASN A 391 -31.79 6.95 0.46
CA ASN A 391 -31.60 8.24 1.13
C ASN A 391 -30.17 8.78 0.98
N MET A 392 -29.16 7.91 1.04
CA MET A 392 -27.78 8.32 0.77
C MET A 392 -27.64 8.89 -0.64
N LYS A 393 -28.18 8.21 -1.65
CA LYS A 393 -28.14 8.69 -3.04
C LYS A 393 -28.91 10.00 -3.25
N GLU A 394 -30.02 10.19 -2.56
CA GLU A 394 -30.85 11.39 -2.72
C GLU A 394 -30.25 12.63 -2.05
N LEU A 395 -29.75 12.48 -0.82
CA LEU A 395 -29.22 13.60 -0.01
C LEU A 395 -27.73 13.84 -0.23
N PHE A 396 -26.93 12.77 -0.27
CA PHE A 396 -25.48 12.86 -0.34
C PHE A 396 -24.91 12.64 -1.73
N VAL A 397 -25.73 12.16 -2.67
CA VAL A 397 -25.41 11.95 -4.10
C VAL A 397 -24.33 10.90 -4.34
N GLY A 398 -23.12 11.06 -3.79
CA GLY A 398 -21.97 10.19 -3.97
C GLY A 398 -20.68 10.87 -3.49
N GLY A 399 -19.53 10.28 -3.82
CA GLY A 399 -18.22 10.93 -3.68
C GLY A 399 -18.01 11.49 -2.28
N LYS A 400 -17.65 12.78 -2.21
CA LYS A 400 -17.51 13.54 -0.95
C LYS A 400 -18.69 13.36 0.01
N GLY A 401 -19.93 13.31 -0.50
CA GLY A 401 -21.11 13.15 0.34
C GLY A 401 -21.18 11.78 1.01
N PHE A 402 -20.80 10.71 0.31
CA PHE A 402 -20.71 9.38 0.90
C PHE A 402 -19.58 9.30 1.92
N ASP A 403 -18.42 9.90 1.60
CA ASP A 403 -17.30 9.96 2.54
C ASP A 403 -17.66 10.69 3.83
N LEU A 404 -18.34 11.84 3.74
CA LEU A 404 -18.83 12.62 4.88
C LEU A 404 -19.85 11.83 5.71
N TRP A 405 -20.76 11.11 5.06
CA TRP A 405 -21.73 10.27 5.76
C TRP A 405 -21.05 9.13 6.52
N LEU A 406 -20.11 8.43 5.90
CA LEU A 406 -19.36 7.35 6.55
C LEU A 406 -18.56 7.89 7.74
N LEU A 407 -17.79 8.97 7.53
CA LEU A 407 -17.00 9.59 8.60
C LEU A 407 -17.88 10.07 9.76
N TRP A 408 -19.03 10.68 9.49
CA TRP A 408 -19.99 11.13 10.52
C TRP A 408 -20.42 9.99 11.46
N ASN A 409 -20.63 8.80 10.90
CA ASN A 409 -21.05 7.61 11.63
C ASN A 409 -19.89 6.91 12.34
N ALA A 410 -18.66 7.06 11.84
CA ALA A 410 -17.48 6.50 12.47
C ALA A 410 -17.05 7.27 13.74
N VAL A 411 -17.24 8.60 13.77
CA VAL A 411 -16.64 9.48 14.79
C VAL A 411 -17.62 10.06 15.80
N THR A 412 -17.08 10.53 16.92
CA THR A 412 -17.80 11.26 17.98
C THR A 412 -17.39 12.74 18.01
N PRO A 413 -18.11 13.63 18.74
CA PRO A 413 -17.72 15.04 18.90
C PRO A 413 -16.33 15.29 19.49
N VAL A 414 -15.74 14.29 20.16
CA VAL A 414 -14.44 14.40 20.83
C VAL A 414 -13.32 13.64 20.11
N THR A 415 -13.65 12.93 19.04
CA THR A 415 -12.69 12.16 18.25
C THR A 415 -11.64 13.08 17.64
N LYS A 416 -10.38 12.72 17.81
CA LYS A 416 -9.21 13.42 17.26
C LYS A 416 -8.73 12.74 16.00
N TRP A 417 -7.88 13.44 15.25
CA TRP A 417 -7.32 12.95 14.00
C TRP A 417 -6.55 11.62 14.13
N ASN A 418 -5.95 11.36 15.30
CA ASN A 418 -5.10 10.20 15.57
C ASN A 418 -5.80 9.10 16.37
N ASP A 419 -7.10 9.25 16.65
CA ASP A 419 -7.88 8.22 17.34
C ASP A 419 -8.22 7.08 16.36
N PRO A 420 -8.32 5.81 16.83
CA PRO A 420 -8.59 4.66 15.97
C PRO A 420 -9.89 4.80 15.16
N GLU A 421 -10.95 5.39 15.72
CA GLU A 421 -12.24 5.54 15.05
C GLU A 421 -12.28 6.64 13.98
N ASN A 422 -11.30 7.56 13.93
CA ASN A 422 -11.21 8.52 12.83
C ASN A 422 -11.01 7.77 11.52
N ALA A 423 -12.00 7.79 10.63
CA ALA A 423 -11.94 7.04 9.38
C ALA A 423 -11.16 7.79 8.30
N ILE A 424 -10.53 7.03 7.40
CA ILE A 424 -10.17 7.52 6.06
C ILE A 424 -11.22 6.98 5.09
N CYS A 425 -12.00 7.88 4.50
CA CYS A 425 -13.02 7.54 3.52
C CYS A 425 -12.54 7.89 2.11
N ILE A 426 -12.74 7.01 1.12
CA ILE A 426 -12.39 7.26 -0.28
C ILE A 426 -13.54 6.89 -1.22
N ALA A 427 -13.97 7.83 -2.07
CA ALA A 427 -15.07 7.61 -3.03
C ALA A 427 -14.84 8.31 -4.39
N SER A 428 -15.55 7.88 -5.43
CA SER A 428 -15.49 8.47 -6.79
C SER A 428 -16.82 9.05 -7.28
N GLY A 429 -17.95 8.89 -6.56
CA GLY A 429 -19.25 9.43 -6.99
C GLY A 429 -19.84 8.77 -8.25
N PRO A 430 -21.13 8.99 -8.59
CA PRO A 430 -21.83 8.22 -9.63
C PRO A 430 -21.25 8.37 -11.05
N MET A 431 -20.66 9.51 -11.37
CA MET A 431 -20.17 9.81 -12.73
C MET A 431 -18.68 9.50 -12.90
N GLY A 432 -17.99 9.21 -11.80
CA GLY A 432 -16.60 8.75 -11.79
C GLY A 432 -16.41 7.48 -12.62
N GLY A 433 -15.35 7.43 -13.42
CA GLY A 433 -14.98 6.28 -14.26
C GLY A 433 -15.59 6.25 -15.65
N THR A 434 -16.36 7.26 -16.09
CA THR A 434 -16.94 7.25 -17.45
C THR A 434 -15.85 7.49 -18.49
N PRO A 435 -15.52 6.54 -19.38
CA PRO A 435 -14.47 6.75 -20.36
C PRO A 435 -14.88 7.78 -21.41
N GLY A 436 -13.94 8.66 -21.77
CA GLY A 436 -14.14 9.65 -22.84
C GLY A 436 -14.93 10.89 -22.46
N TYR A 437 -15.42 11.01 -21.23
CA TYR A 437 -15.89 12.29 -20.68
C TYR A 437 -14.71 13.04 -20.03
N PRO A 438 -14.53 14.35 -20.28
CA PRO A 438 -13.43 15.12 -19.70
C PRO A 438 -13.54 15.19 -18.17
N GLY A 439 -12.47 14.80 -17.47
CA GLY A 439 -12.37 14.96 -16.03
C GLY A 439 -13.12 13.95 -15.17
N SER A 440 -13.54 12.79 -15.68
CA SER A 440 -14.34 11.80 -14.95
C SER A 440 -13.56 10.82 -14.07
N GLY A 441 -12.27 11.02 -13.79
CA GLY A 441 -11.46 10.11 -12.96
C GLY A 441 -11.06 10.68 -11.62
N LYS A 442 -11.97 11.38 -10.92
CA LYS A 442 -11.66 11.90 -9.58
C LYS A 442 -12.01 10.91 -8.48
N SER A 443 -11.13 10.87 -7.48
CA SER A 443 -11.37 10.29 -6.17
C SER A 443 -11.41 11.42 -5.15
N ILE A 444 -12.18 11.24 -4.09
CA ILE A 444 -12.26 12.15 -2.95
C ILE A 444 -11.77 11.36 -1.74
N VAL A 445 -11.03 12.02 -0.86
CA VAL A 445 -10.60 11.46 0.42
C VAL A 445 -11.07 12.37 1.54
N THR A 446 -11.72 11.82 2.56
CA THR A 446 -12.22 12.59 3.71
C THR A 446 -11.78 11.97 5.03
N THR A 447 -11.40 12.79 6.01
CA THR A 447 -11.04 12.40 7.38
C THR A 447 -11.10 13.61 8.33
N ILE A 448 -10.88 13.41 9.63
CA ILE A 448 -10.54 14.51 10.55
C ILE A 448 -9.06 14.86 10.36
N SER A 449 -8.79 16.12 10.04
CA SER A 449 -7.45 16.61 9.72
C SER A 449 -6.57 16.83 10.96
N PRO A 450 -5.28 16.45 10.92
CA PRO A 450 -4.32 16.77 11.96
C PRO A 450 -3.95 18.26 12.05
N THR A 451 -4.10 19.03 10.97
CA THR A 451 -3.72 20.46 10.93
C THR A 451 -4.86 21.34 11.40
N THR A 452 -6.10 21.03 10.99
CA THR A 452 -7.28 21.84 11.33
C THR A 452 -8.02 21.34 12.57
N GLY A 453 -7.88 20.05 12.91
CA GLY A 453 -8.68 19.38 13.93
C GLY A 453 -10.15 19.15 13.52
N SER A 454 -10.52 19.52 12.30
CA SER A 454 -11.88 19.44 11.76
C SER A 454 -11.95 18.55 10.51
N VAL A 455 -13.13 18.45 9.91
CA VAL A 455 -13.37 17.63 8.71
C VAL A 455 -12.64 18.23 7.50
N MET A 456 -11.87 17.40 6.82
CA MET A 456 -11.12 17.77 5.62
C MET A 456 -11.49 16.82 4.48
N ASP A 457 -11.69 17.38 3.30
CA ASP A 457 -11.81 16.64 2.04
C ASP A 457 -10.77 17.09 1.01
N SER A 458 -10.23 16.13 0.29
CA SER A 458 -9.24 16.35 -0.75
C SER A 458 -9.60 15.61 -2.04
N ASN A 459 -9.54 16.31 -3.17
CA ASN A 459 -9.89 15.77 -4.49
C ASN A 459 -8.62 15.43 -5.26
N VAL A 460 -8.59 14.24 -5.87
CA VAL A 460 -7.40 13.74 -6.56
C VAL A 460 -7.78 13.04 -7.86
N GLY A 461 -6.98 13.23 -8.91
CA GLY A 461 -7.15 12.49 -10.17
C GLY A 461 -6.57 11.07 -10.08
N GLY A 462 -6.80 10.27 -11.11
CA GLY A 462 -6.22 8.93 -11.21
C GLY A 462 -7.30 7.87 -11.34
N TYR A 463 -6.92 6.63 -11.06
CA TYR A 463 -7.72 5.48 -11.42
C TYR A 463 -8.34 4.78 -10.21
N PHE A 464 -7.87 5.08 -8.99
CA PHE A 464 -8.27 4.37 -7.77
C PHE A 464 -9.77 4.42 -7.51
N GLY A 465 -10.37 5.61 -7.41
CA GLY A 465 -11.81 5.77 -7.16
C GLY A 465 -12.68 5.04 -8.20
N PRO A 466 -12.44 5.23 -9.51
CA PRO A 466 -13.10 4.43 -10.54
C PRO A 466 -12.91 2.92 -10.36
N TYR A 467 -11.69 2.45 -10.09
CA TYR A 467 -11.40 1.01 -9.92
C TYR A 467 -12.04 0.43 -8.67
N LEU A 468 -12.12 1.20 -7.58
CA LEU A 468 -12.87 0.83 -6.38
C LEU A 468 -14.36 0.64 -6.70
N LYS A 469 -14.96 1.59 -7.43
CA LYS A 469 -16.35 1.47 -7.90
C LYS A 469 -16.54 0.24 -8.76
N PHE A 470 -15.68 0.03 -9.75
CA PHE A 470 -15.76 -1.12 -10.64
C PHE A 470 -15.54 -2.45 -9.92
N SER A 471 -14.79 -2.43 -8.82
CA SER A 471 -14.65 -3.56 -7.92
C SER A 471 -15.94 -3.84 -7.14
N GLY A 472 -16.92 -2.94 -7.13
CA GLY A 472 -18.23 -3.13 -6.50
C GLY A 472 -18.54 -2.20 -5.34
N PHE A 473 -17.76 -1.14 -5.12
CA PHE A 473 -17.89 -0.30 -3.93
C PHE A 473 -17.94 1.20 -4.28
N ASP A 474 -19.04 1.88 -3.93
CA ASP A 474 -19.20 3.32 -4.15
C ASP A 474 -18.28 4.16 -3.25
N ALA A 475 -17.89 3.61 -2.09
CA ALA A 475 -16.97 4.21 -1.14
C ALA A 475 -16.25 3.13 -0.31
N LEU A 476 -15.05 3.47 0.16
CA LEU A 476 -14.24 2.71 1.12
C LEU A 476 -14.14 3.51 2.42
N GLU A 477 -14.33 2.86 3.57
CA GLU A 477 -14.12 3.36 4.92
C GLU A 477 -13.01 2.53 5.59
N VAL A 478 -11.93 3.16 6.04
CA VAL A 478 -10.86 2.50 6.79
C VAL A 478 -10.77 3.08 8.20
N THR A 479 -11.03 2.24 9.21
CA THR A 479 -10.96 2.58 10.65
C THR A 479 -9.88 1.74 11.33
N GLY A 480 -9.67 1.98 12.63
CA GLY A 480 -8.75 1.19 13.45
C GLY A 480 -7.28 1.57 13.28
N GLN A 481 -6.43 0.72 13.83
CA GLN A 481 -4.98 0.85 13.82
C GLN A 481 -4.32 -0.45 13.33
N GLY A 482 -3.63 -0.40 12.20
CA GLY A 482 -2.91 -1.54 11.64
C GLY A 482 -1.47 -1.62 12.13
N ALA A 483 -0.85 -2.78 11.90
CA ALA A 483 0.60 -2.92 12.01
C ALA A 483 1.30 -2.08 10.93
N GLU A 484 2.46 -1.51 11.24
CA GLU A 484 3.25 -0.75 10.28
C GLU A 484 3.58 -1.63 9.07
N GLY A 485 3.30 -1.17 7.85
CA GLY A 485 3.51 -1.95 6.62
C GLY A 485 2.25 -2.64 6.09
N THR A 486 1.07 -2.29 6.61
CA THR A 486 -0.20 -2.85 6.15
C THR A 486 -0.51 -2.40 4.72
N VAL A 487 -0.80 -3.35 3.82
CA VAL A 487 -1.29 -3.12 2.46
C VAL A 487 -2.68 -3.70 2.30
N ILE A 488 -3.65 -2.86 1.94
CA ILE A 488 -5.01 -3.30 1.59
C ILE A 488 -5.05 -3.53 0.08
N PHE A 489 -5.31 -4.75 -0.37
CA PHE A 489 -5.45 -5.08 -1.78
C PHE A 489 -6.89 -5.46 -2.11
N ILE A 490 -7.50 -4.72 -3.04
CA ILE A 490 -8.86 -4.91 -3.55
C ILE A 490 -8.73 -5.43 -5.00
N ASP A 491 -8.91 -6.73 -5.17
CA ASP A 491 -8.93 -7.37 -6.49
C ASP A 491 -10.38 -7.47 -6.98
N GLY A 492 -10.83 -6.44 -7.69
CA GLY A 492 -12.18 -6.41 -8.27
C GLY A 492 -12.40 -7.47 -9.35
N VAL A 493 -11.34 -8.00 -9.96
CA VAL A 493 -11.40 -9.02 -11.01
C VAL A 493 -11.68 -10.39 -10.38
N ARG A 494 -10.96 -10.73 -9.31
CA ARG A 494 -11.17 -11.97 -8.54
C ARG A 494 -12.27 -11.89 -7.48
N GLN A 495 -12.76 -10.68 -7.19
CA GLN A 495 -13.71 -10.40 -6.12
C GLN A 495 -13.14 -10.81 -4.75
N GLU A 496 -11.90 -10.41 -4.51
CA GLU A 496 -11.13 -10.70 -3.30
C GLU A 496 -10.61 -9.40 -2.67
N ILE A 497 -10.56 -9.37 -1.34
CA ILE A 497 -9.94 -8.30 -0.56
C ILE A 497 -8.90 -8.95 0.37
N LYS A 498 -7.68 -8.42 0.41
CA LYS A 498 -6.58 -8.95 1.23
C LYS A 498 -5.99 -7.86 2.11
N LEU A 499 -5.80 -8.17 3.38
CA LEU A 499 -5.00 -7.38 4.30
C LEU A 499 -3.63 -8.03 4.42
N LEU A 500 -2.64 -7.43 3.78
CA LEU A 500 -1.29 -7.95 3.67
C LEU A 500 -0.38 -7.19 4.62
N GLN A 501 0.39 -7.94 5.41
CA GLN A 501 1.50 -7.40 6.18
C GLN A 501 2.78 -7.64 5.38
N VAL A 502 3.45 -6.56 4.97
CA VAL A 502 4.60 -6.65 4.07
C VAL A 502 5.77 -5.81 4.61
N ASP A 503 6.84 -6.50 4.96
CA ASP A 503 8.08 -5.88 5.43
C ASP A 503 9.02 -5.56 4.24
N GLY A 504 9.92 -4.61 4.43
CA GLY A 504 10.97 -4.28 3.44
C GLY A 504 10.48 -3.56 2.19
N LEU A 505 9.27 -2.99 2.20
CA LEU A 505 8.79 -2.12 1.14
C LEU A 505 9.62 -0.82 1.09
N PRO A 506 9.84 -0.22 -0.10
CA PRO A 506 10.46 1.10 -0.19
C PRO A 506 9.76 2.11 0.71
N GLU A 507 10.49 3.07 1.29
CA GLU A 507 9.93 4.06 2.23
C GLU A 507 9.22 5.23 1.53
N ASP A 508 9.71 5.67 0.36
CA ASP A 508 9.11 6.76 -0.39
C ASP A 508 8.00 6.27 -1.35
N SER A 509 7.06 7.17 -1.66
CA SER A 509 5.93 6.88 -2.55
C SER A 509 6.36 6.61 -4.00
N TYR A 510 7.49 7.18 -4.44
CA TYR A 510 7.96 7.09 -5.83
C TYR A 510 8.34 5.64 -6.17
N ALA A 511 9.21 5.03 -5.36
CA ALA A 511 9.61 3.64 -5.52
C ALA A 511 8.49 2.66 -5.14
N LEU A 512 7.76 2.93 -4.05
CA LEU A 512 6.69 2.04 -3.57
C LEU A 512 5.61 1.82 -4.64
N SER A 513 5.14 2.91 -5.26
CA SER A 513 4.08 2.88 -6.26
C SER A 513 4.41 1.98 -7.43
N GLN A 514 5.68 1.99 -7.88
CA GLN A 514 6.14 1.16 -8.97
C GLN A 514 6.23 -0.31 -8.57
N VAL A 515 6.80 -0.62 -7.38
CA VAL A 515 6.91 -1.99 -6.87
C VAL A 515 5.55 -2.65 -6.69
N LEU A 516 4.59 -1.96 -6.08
CA LEU A 516 3.25 -2.50 -5.86
C LEU A 516 2.48 -2.66 -7.17
N THR A 517 2.63 -1.71 -8.09
CA THR A 517 2.06 -1.83 -9.44
C THR A 517 2.59 -3.10 -10.14
N ASP A 518 3.90 -3.32 -10.11
CA ASP A 518 4.52 -4.48 -10.76
C ASP A 518 4.13 -5.80 -10.11
N PHE A 519 4.00 -5.81 -8.78
CA PHE A 519 3.64 -7.00 -8.01
C PHE A 519 2.19 -7.44 -8.28
N PHE A 520 1.22 -6.53 -8.21
CA PHE A 520 -0.20 -6.88 -8.32
C PHE A 520 -0.73 -6.95 -9.76
N ALA A 521 0.00 -6.44 -10.75
CA ALA A 521 -0.46 -6.32 -12.13
C ALA A 521 -0.72 -7.64 -12.85
N GLU A 522 -0.03 -8.72 -12.48
CA GLU A 522 -0.05 -10.01 -13.19
C GLU A 522 0.13 -9.85 -14.72
N GLY A 523 1.03 -8.96 -15.13
CA GLY A 523 1.33 -8.67 -16.53
C GLY A 523 0.55 -7.52 -17.17
N LYS A 524 -0.48 -6.96 -16.51
CA LYS A 524 -1.23 -5.79 -17.00
C LYS A 524 -1.17 -4.61 -16.03
N LYS A 525 -0.09 -3.83 -16.11
CA LYS A 525 0.19 -2.74 -15.15
C LYS A 525 -0.85 -1.62 -15.13
N GLN A 526 -1.52 -1.38 -16.26
CA GLN A 526 -2.63 -0.42 -16.37
C GLN A 526 -3.89 -0.81 -15.58
N ASP A 527 -3.96 -2.06 -15.11
CA ASP A 527 -5.08 -2.57 -14.33
C ASP A 527 -4.93 -2.22 -12.85
N ILE A 528 -3.81 -1.60 -12.43
CA ILE A 528 -3.50 -1.28 -11.04
C ILE A 528 -3.54 0.23 -10.81
N SER A 529 -4.11 0.61 -9.67
CA SER A 529 -3.96 1.93 -9.07
C SER A 529 -3.59 1.77 -7.60
N VAL A 530 -2.61 2.56 -7.16
CA VAL A 530 -2.04 2.51 -5.81
C VAL A 530 -2.29 3.86 -5.16
N VAL A 531 -2.81 3.83 -3.93
CA VAL A 531 -2.85 4.96 -2.99
C VAL A 531 -1.72 4.76 -2.01
N SER A 532 -0.83 5.74 -1.88
CA SER A 532 0.31 5.65 -0.96
C SER A 532 0.69 7.01 -0.36
N THR A 533 1.57 6.98 0.63
CA THR A 533 2.25 8.17 1.16
C THR A 533 3.73 7.87 1.42
N GLY A 534 4.51 8.90 1.74
CA GLY A 534 5.94 8.80 1.99
C GLY A 534 6.33 9.08 3.45
N PRO A 535 7.64 9.13 3.74
CA PRO A 535 8.14 9.34 5.10
C PRO A 535 7.77 10.71 5.71
N GLY A 536 7.55 11.74 4.89
CA GLY A 536 7.07 13.05 5.35
C GLY A 536 5.75 12.97 6.11
N ALA A 537 4.81 12.16 5.65
CA ALA A 537 3.55 11.96 6.34
C ALA A 537 3.69 11.29 7.72
N LYS A 538 4.75 10.50 7.96
CA LYS A 538 5.00 9.89 9.28
C LYS A 538 5.46 10.90 10.33
N HIS A 539 6.06 12.01 9.90
CA HIS A 539 6.77 12.93 10.77
C HIS A 539 6.17 14.35 10.79
N THR A 540 5.27 14.65 9.86
CA THR A 540 4.64 15.96 9.69
C THR A 540 3.13 15.85 9.80
N LEU A 541 2.46 16.98 10.01
CA LEU A 541 1.00 17.06 9.96
C LEU A 541 0.49 17.42 8.57
N ILE A 542 1.37 17.84 7.66
CA ILE A 542 1.03 18.32 6.32
C ILE A 542 1.20 17.23 5.26
N GLY A 543 1.10 15.96 5.66
CA GLY A 543 1.28 14.81 4.78
C GLY A 543 0.14 14.66 3.77
N CYS A 544 0.48 14.24 2.54
CA CYS A 544 -0.47 14.01 1.44
C CYS A 544 -0.51 12.54 0.99
N LEU A 545 -1.50 12.21 0.14
CA LEU A 545 -1.61 10.90 -0.51
C LEU A 545 -1.37 11.00 -2.02
N ASN A 546 -0.63 10.04 -2.56
CA ASN A 546 -0.38 9.86 -4.00
C ASN A 546 -1.30 8.78 -4.57
N PHE A 547 -2.00 9.09 -5.66
CA PHE A 547 -2.94 8.22 -6.36
C PHE A 547 -2.44 7.92 -7.77
N THR A 548 -2.13 6.66 -8.06
CA THR A 548 -1.41 6.32 -9.28
C THR A 548 -2.29 5.96 -10.47
N TRP A 549 -1.75 6.13 -11.67
CA TRP A 549 -2.13 5.39 -12.86
C TRP A 549 -0.87 4.96 -13.61
N TYR A 550 -0.96 3.90 -14.41
CA TYR A 550 0.19 3.46 -15.20
C TYR A 550 0.20 4.13 -16.57
N ASP A 551 1.28 4.84 -16.88
CA ASP A 551 1.54 5.40 -18.20
C ASP A 551 2.19 4.35 -19.09
N MET A 552 1.42 3.84 -20.06
CA MET A 552 1.88 2.81 -20.99
C MET A 552 2.97 3.29 -21.96
N LYS A 553 2.98 4.58 -22.30
CA LYS A 553 3.99 5.16 -23.21
C LYS A 553 5.32 5.28 -22.49
N ARG A 554 5.30 5.78 -21.25
CA ARG A 554 6.49 6.01 -20.42
C ARG A 554 6.88 4.81 -19.56
N LYS A 555 6.04 3.76 -19.55
CA LYS A 555 6.23 2.50 -18.81
C LYS A 555 6.47 2.68 -17.31
N ARG A 556 5.72 3.60 -16.70
CA ARG A 556 5.88 3.95 -15.28
C ARG A 556 4.55 4.25 -14.60
N ALA A 557 4.50 4.06 -13.29
CA ALA A 557 3.47 4.68 -12.48
C ALA A 557 3.66 6.20 -12.48
N ARG A 558 2.58 6.93 -12.73
CA ARG A 558 2.44 8.39 -12.54
C ARG A 558 1.36 8.62 -11.51
N TYR A 559 1.33 9.76 -10.85
CA TYR A 559 0.32 10.00 -9.81
C TYR A 559 -0.12 11.46 -9.70
N LYS A 560 -1.25 11.64 -9.01
CA LYS A 560 -1.79 12.92 -8.55
C LYS A 560 -1.99 12.86 -7.04
N GLN A 561 -2.13 14.02 -6.42
CA GLN A 561 -2.09 14.17 -4.97
C GLN A 561 -3.48 14.50 -4.42
N ALA A 562 -3.90 13.77 -3.38
CA ALA A 562 -4.85 14.29 -2.40
C ALA A 562 -4.03 15.11 -1.40
N GLY A 563 -3.80 16.37 -1.77
CA GLY A 563 -2.70 17.19 -1.27
C GLY A 563 -2.86 17.65 0.17
N ARG A 564 -3.99 18.28 0.49
CA ARG A 564 -4.07 19.20 1.63
C ARG A 564 -4.66 18.61 2.90
N GLY A 565 -4.32 19.26 4.02
CA GLY A 565 -4.94 19.03 5.32
C GLY A 565 -4.46 17.78 6.06
N GLY A 566 -3.32 17.20 5.69
CA GLY A 566 -2.67 16.16 6.49
C GLY A 566 -3.28 14.78 6.41
N ILE A 567 -4.07 14.49 5.37
CA ILE A 567 -4.72 13.19 5.19
C ILE A 567 -3.66 12.06 5.07
N GLY A 568 -2.52 12.34 4.44
CA GLY A 568 -1.41 11.40 4.37
C GLY A 568 -0.86 11.05 5.76
N SER A 569 -0.83 12.01 6.69
CA SER A 569 -0.38 11.78 8.06
C SER A 569 -1.34 10.88 8.84
N VAL A 570 -2.66 11.02 8.63
CA VAL A 570 -3.65 10.08 9.19
C VAL A 570 -3.42 8.67 8.63
N PHE A 571 -3.17 8.56 7.32
CA PHE A 571 -2.93 7.30 6.64
C PHE A 571 -1.68 6.57 7.17
N ALA A 572 -0.58 7.31 7.31
CA ALA A 572 0.66 6.79 7.87
C ALA A 572 0.49 6.42 9.35
N HIS A 573 -0.18 7.25 10.16
CA HIS A 573 -0.43 7.00 11.58
C HIS A 573 -1.19 5.70 11.80
N LYS A 574 -2.17 5.39 10.94
CA LYS A 574 -2.92 4.12 10.97
C LYS A 574 -2.11 2.88 10.59
N GLY A 575 -0.82 3.02 10.26
CA GLY A 575 0.05 1.92 9.85
C GLY A 575 -0.13 1.50 8.38
N ILE A 576 -0.97 2.21 7.62
CA ILE A 576 -1.24 1.89 6.22
C ILE A 576 -0.04 2.30 5.36
N ARG A 577 0.53 1.35 4.65
CA ARG A 577 1.58 1.59 3.67
C ARG A 577 1.00 1.90 2.29
N ALA A 578 -0.02 1.16 1.87
CA ALA A 578 -0.71 1.39 0.62
C ALA A 578 -2.13 0.79 0.58
N ILE A 579 -2.96 1.34 -0.29
CA ILE A 579 -4.22 0.71 -0.73
C ILE A 579 -4.12 0.50 -2.24
N VAL A 580 -4.34 -0.73 -2.70
CA VAL A 580 -4.17 -1.12 -4.09
C VAL A 580 -5.50 -1.61 -4.63
N ALA A 581 -5.95 -1.06 -5.75
CA ALA A 581 -7.14 -1.51 -6.46
C ALA A 581 -6.77 -2.09 -7.83
N ARG A 582 -7.35 -3.24 -8.18
CA ARG A 582 -7.17 -3.89 -9.48
C ARG A 582 -8.48 -4.01 -10.27
N TRP A 583 -8.44 -3.57 -11.52
CA TRP A 583 -9.55 -3.70 -12.48
C TRP A 583 -9.05 -3.79 -13.93
N ASP A 584 -9.62 -4.67 -14.76
CA ASP A 584 -9.04 -5.06 -16.06
C ASP A 584 -9.63 -4.37 -17.31
N SER A 585 -10.95 -4.12 -17.35
CA SER A 585 -11.61 -3.62 -18.57
C SER A 585 -12.56 -2.46 -18.30
N VAL A 586 -12.20 -1.29 -18.81
CA VAL A 586 -13.01 -0.08 -18.72
C VAL A 586 -13.62 0.23 -20.09
N THR A 587 -14.94 0.18 -20.16
CA THR A 587 -15.75 0.50 -21.32
C THR A 587 -16.86 1.48 -20.93
N VAL A 588 -17.55 2.04 -21.93
CA VAL A 588 -18.73 2.89 -21.69
C VAL A 588 -19.86 2.17 -20.94
N ASP A 589 -19.83 0.84 -20.90
CA ASP A 589 -20.82 0.01 -20.19
C ASP A 589 -20.43 -0.27 -18.74
N THR A 590 -19.17 -0.03 -18.34
CA THR A 590 -18.70 -0.33 -16.97
C THR A 590 -19.47 0.44 -15.90
N ASN A 591 -19.85 1.70 -16.17
CA ASN A 591 -20.69 2.51 -15.27
C ASN A 591 -22.20 2.22 -15.41
N ASN A 592 -22.61 1.42 -16.40
CA ASN A 592 -23.99 1.08 -16.72
C ASN A 592 -24.97 2.27 -16.60
N PRO A 593 -24.79 3.33 -17.41
CA PRO A 593 -25.60 4.55 -17.30
C PRO A 593 -27.04 4.31 -17.77
N ALA A 594 -27.99 5.07 -17.21
CA ALA A 594 -29.42 4.99 -17.59
C ALA A 594 -29.68 5.30 -19.08
N ASP A 595 -28.92 6.24 -19.67
CA ASP A 595 -28.96 6.57 -21.10
C ASP A 595 -27.53 6.68 -21.67
N LYS A 596 -27.01 5.55 -22.13
CA LYS A 596 -25.69 5.45 -22.78
C LYS A 596 -25.53 6.37 -23.99
N LYS A 597 -26.59 6.58 -24.77
CA LYS A 597 -26.53 7.41 -25.98
C LYS A 597 -26.37 8.88 -25.60
N ALA A 598 -27.16 9.35 -24.63
CA ALA A 598 -27.05 10.71 -24.13
C ALA A 598 -25.66 10.99 -23.51
N VAL A 599 -25.13 10.08 -22.68
CA VAL A 599 -23.76 10.19 -22.14
C VAL A 599 -22.73 10.35 -23.27
N THR A 600 -22.82 9.51 -24.31
CA THR A 600 -21.89 9.54 -25.45
C THR A 600 -22.00 10.85 -26.24
N THR A 601 -23.22 11.37 -26.42
CA THR A 601 -23.45 12.62 -27.15
C THR A 601 -22.84 13.82 -26.40
N VAL A 602 -23.17 13.98 -25.12
CA VAL A 602 -22.63 15.10 -24.31
C VAL A 602 -21.12 15.01 -24.21
N ALA A 603 -20.55 13.83 -23.95
CA ALA A 603 -19.11 13.62 -23.89
C ALA A 603 -18.40 14.04 -25.19
N LYS A 604 -18.98 13.71 -26.36
CA LYS A 604 -18.43 14.09 -27.67
C LYS A 604 -18.46 15.59 -27.91
N VAL A 605 -19.58 16.25 -27.61
CA VAL A 605 -19.73 17.70 -27.82
C VAL A 605 -18.73 18.45 -26.94
N TYR A 606 -18.66 18.11 -25.66
CA TYR A 606 -17.77 18.78 -24.73
C TYR A 606 -16.29 18.52 -25.02
N SER A 607 -15.93 17.26 -25.34
CA SER A 607 -14.58 16.91 -25.77
C SER A 607 -14.15 17.63 -27.03
N LYS A 608 -15.07 17.86 -27.97
CA LYS A 608 -14.80 18.59 -29.21
C LYS A 608 -14.49 20.05 -28.90
N GLU A 609 -15.33 20.70 -28.11
CA GLU A 609 -15.14 22.11 -27.73
C GLU A 609 -13.79 22.33 -27.03
N ILE A 610 -13.46 21.49 -26.03
CA ILE A 610 -12.16 21.58 -25.34
C ILE A 610 -10.99 21.48 -26.32
N ARG A 611 -11.03 20.54 -27.28
CA ARG A 611 -9.94 20.37 -28.26
C ARG A 611 -9.82 21.54 -29.25
N GLU A 612 -10.93 22.19 -29.58
CA GLU A 612 -10.96 23.30 -30.53
C GLU A 612 -10.56 24.63 -29.88
N LEU A 613 -10.85 24.81 -28.59
CA LEU A 613 -10.66 26.06 -27.86
C LEU A 613 -9.41 26.09 -26.97
N ASP A 614 -8.99 24.96 -26.37
CA ASP A 614 -7.78 24.93 -25.52
C ASP A 614 -6.54 25.54 -26.18
N PRO A 615 -6.22 25.26 -27.46
CA PRO A 615 -5.05 25.87 -28.13
C PRO A 615 -5.15 27.39 -28.36
N LYS A 616 -6.34 27.98 -28.22
CA LYS A 616 -6.59 29.42 -28.38
C LYS A 616 -6.70 30.15 -27.04
N GLU A 617 -6.88 29.39 -25.96
CA GLU A 617 -7.09 29.89 -24.61
C GLU A 617 -5.89 29.51 -23.73
N ASN A 618 -6.05 28.56 -22.82
CA ASN A 618 -5.07 28.30 -21.76
C ASN A 618 -3.94 27.35 -22.19
N GLU A 619 -4.09 26.60 -23.28
CA GLU A 619 -3.19 25.55 -23.74
C GLU A 619 -2.89 24.52 -22.62
N MET A 620 -3.90 24.13 -21.84
CA MET A 620 -3.80 23.17 -20.73
C MET A 620 -3.16 21.86 -21.18
N ALA A 621 -3.48 21.42 -22.39
CA ALA A 621 -2.94 20.20 -22.97
C ALA A 621 -1.43 20.29 -23.27
N ARG A 622 -0.86 21.50 -23.35
CA ARG A 622 0.55 21.75 -23.69
C ARG A 622 1.39 22.21 -22.49
N VAL A 623 0.82 23.05 -21.63
CA VAL A 623 1.56 23.70 -20.53
C VAL A 623 0.89 23.54 -19.17
N GLY A 624 -0.29 22.92 -19.11
CA GLY A 624 -1.03 22.71 -17.86
C GLY A 624 -1.33 24.03 -17.15
N THR A 625 -1.35 23.99 -15.82
CA THR A 625 -1.65 25.17 -15.00
C THR A 625 -0.52 26.20 -14.96
N THR A 626 0.66 25.92 -15.54
CA THR A 626 1.81 26.84 -15.53
C THR A 626 1.55 28.16 -16.27
N HIS A 627 0.54 28.20 -17.14
CA HIS A 627 0.07 29.42 -17.80
C HIS A 627 -0.41 30.50 -16.81
N LEU A 628 -0.81 30.12 -15.59
CA LEU A 628 -1.29 31.05 -14.57
C LEU A 628 -0.18 31.94 -14.01
N VAL A 629 1.07 31.49 -13.94
CA VAL A 629 2.18 32.26 -13.34
C VAL A 629 2.33 33.66 -13.93
N PRO A 630 2.48 33.84 -15.26
CA PRO A 630 2.57 35.18 -15.84
C PRO A 630 1.30 36.00 -15.63
N ILE A 631 0.11 35.40 -15.74
CA ILE A 631 -1.16 36.11 -15.55
C ILE A 631 -1.28 36.62 -14.12
N MET A 632 -0.99 35.78 -13.13
CA MET A 632 -1.05 36.18 -11.73
C MET A 632 -0.01 37.27 -11.45
N ASN A 633 1.19 37.18 -12.04
CA ASN A 633 2.20 38.22 -11.89
C ASN A 633 1.78 39.57 -12.50
N ASP A 634 1.20 39.57 -13.71
CA ASP A 634 0.80 40.79 -14.43
C ASP A 634 -0.35 41.55 -13.74
N PHE A 635 -1.13 40.86 -12.90
CA PHE A 635 -2.26 41.44 -12.18
C PHE A 635 -1.99 41.69 -10.67
N ASP A 636 -0.73 41.59 -10.22
CA ASP A 636 -0.34 41.67 -8.80
C ASP A 636 -0.94 40.58 -7.90
N LEU A 637 -1.14 39.37 -8.42
CA LEU A 637 -1.82 38.27 -7.75
C LEU A 637 -0.91 37.09 -7.39
N LEU A 638 0.35 37.08 -7.84
CA LEU A 638 1.32 36.02 -7.60
C LEU A 638 2.00 36.21 -6.23
N PRO A 639 1.76 35.33 -5.24
CA PRO A 639 2.41 35.44 -3.93
C PRO A 639 3.93 35.43 -4.05
N THR A 640 4.56 36.45 -3.49
CA THR A 640 6.00 36.65 -3.49
C THR A 640 6.45 37.06 -2.09
N HIS A 641 7.47 36.36 -1.58
CA HIS A 641 8.07 36.58 -0.26
C HIS A 641 7.05 36.54 0.89
N ASN A 642 6.44 35.38 1.13
CA ASN A 642 5.37 35.16 2.11
C ASN A 642 4.18 36.13 1.93
N PHE A 643 3.67 36.23 0.70
CA PHE A 643 2.55 37.10 0.36
C PHE A 643 2.78 38.61 0.67
N ARG A 644 4.03 39.05 0.82
CA ARG A 644 4.38 40.47 0.92
C ARG A 644 4.01 41.20 -0.36
N TYR A 645 4.36 40.63 -1.50
CA TYR A 645 4.20 41.24 -2.82
C TYR A 645 3.41 40.33 -3.76
N GLY A 646 2.71 40.94 -4.72
CA GLY A 646 1.89 40.26 -5.72
C GLY A 646 2.56 40.03 -7.08
N GLN A 647 3.81 40.47 -7.23
CA GLN A 647 4.56 40.36 -8.48
C GLN A 647 6.06 40.35 -8.21
N HIS A 648 6.83 39.79 -9.15
CA HIS A 648 8.28 39.85 -9.16
C HIS A 648 8.83 39.74 -10.59
N PRO A 649 9.88 40.50 -10.97
CA PRO A 649 10.49 40.42 -12.30
C PRO A 649 11.00 39.01 -12.67
N GLY A 650 11.37 38.22 -11.67
CA GLY A 650 11.82 36.83 -11.83
C GLY A 650 10.72 35.83 -12.21
N ALA A 651 9.45 36.18 -12.14
CA ALA A 651 8.33 35.26 -12.44
C ALA A 651 8.40 34.68 -13.87
N ASN A 652 8.95 35.43 -14.82
CA ASN A 652 9.17 34.98 -16.20
C ASN A 652 10.10 33.75 -16.30
N ASN A 653 10.95 33.51 -15.30
CA ASN A 653 11.87 32.37 -15.27
C ASN A 653 11.22 31.06 -14.78
N ILE A 654 9.97 31.13 -14.31
CA ILE A 654 9.25 30.00 -13.71
C ILE A 654 7.81 29.89 -14.27
N GLY A 655 7.52 30.54 -15.39
CA GLY A 655 6.20 30.54 -16.00
C GLY A 655 6.04 29.56 -17.16
N ARG A 656 4.93 29.73 -17.88
CA ARG A 656 4.52 29.00 -19.09
C ARG A 656 5.67 28.63 -20.02
N ASP A 657 6.41 29.64 -20.49
CA ASP A 657 7.39 29.47 -21.57
C ASP A 657 8.53 28.55 -21.15
N VAL A 658 8.94 28.61 -19.88
CA VAL A 658 9.99 27.76 -19.33
C VAL A 658 9.52 26.32 -19.25
N TYR A 659 8.36 26.07 -18.64
CA TYR A 659 7.86 24.70 -18.48
C TYR A 659 7.42 24.05 -19.78
N GLN A 660 6.97 24.83 -20.77
CA GLN A 660 6.73 24.31 -22.12
C GLN A 660 7.97 23.64 -22.73
N HIS A 661 9.17 24.12 -22.40
CA HIS A 661 10.42 23.54 -22.87
C HIS A 661 10.92 22.37 -22.00
N LEU A 662 10.50 22.30 -20.74
CA LEU A 662 10.92 21.26 -19.79
C LEU A 662 10.02 20.02 -19.80
N PHE A 663 8.72 20.20 -20.04
CA PHE A 663 7.77 19.09 -20.04
C PHE A 663 8.05 18.09 -21.16
N ASP A 664 7.95 16.80 -20.82
CA ASP A 664 8.09 15.73 -21.79
C ASP A 664 6.90 15.73 -22.77
N PRO A 665 7.15 15.77 -24.10
CA PRO A 665 6.10 15.92 -25.08
C PRO A 665 5.00 14.84 -25.00
N GLY A 666 3.76 15.29 -24.90
CA GLY A 666 2.59 14.42 -24.87
C GLY A 666 1.34 15.15 -24.39
N PHE A 667 0.21 14.47 -24.49
CA PHE A 667 -1.07 14.92 -23.97
C PHE A 667 -1.56 13.87 -22.98
N ASP A 668 -1.42 14.15 -21.68
CA ASP A 668 -1.73 13.17 -20.66
C ASP A 668 -2.88 13.67 -19.77
N GLY A 669 -3.93 12.83 -19.67
CA GLY A 669 -4.98 13.02 -18.69
C GLY A 669 -4.75 12.11 -17.48
N CYS A 670 -5.13 12.58 -16.29
CA CYS A 670 -5.21 11.72 -15.10
C CYS A 670 -6.27 10.59 -15.22
N TRP A 671 -7.10 10.61 -16.27
CA TRP A 671 -8.07 9.57 -16.62
C TRP A 671 -8.12 9.33 -18.13
N ARG A 672 -8.42 8.10 -18.54
CA ARG A 672 -8.50 7.72 -19.95
C ARG A 672 -9.58 8.52 -20.70
N GLY A 673 -9.13 9.22 -21.74
CA GLY A 673 -10.00 10.04 -22.58
C GLY A 673 -10.31 11.43 -22.02
N CYS A 674 -9.65 11.87 -20.94
CA CYS A 674 -9.75 13.25 -20.50
C CYS A 674 -9.11 14.19 -21.52
N THR A 675 -9.88 15.06 -22.16
CA THR A 675 -9.41 15.95 -23.23
C THR A 675 -8.74 17.23 -22.76
N VAL A 676 -8.86 17.60 -21.48
CA VAL A 676 -8.11 18.73 -20.90
C VAL A 676 -6.60 18.42 -20.87
N ALA A 677 -6.24 17.16 -20.65
CA ALA A 677 -4.87 16.66 -20.74
C ALA A 677 -3.81 17.50 -19.97
N CYS A 678 -4.16 18.01 -18.78
CA CYS A 678 -3.30 18.88 -18.00
C CYS A 678 -2.16 18.19 -17.22
N SER A 679 -2.05 16.85 -17.28
CA SER A 679 -1.05 16.13 -16.47
C SER A 679 0.33 16.15 -17.14
N HIS A 680 1.21 17.05 -16.73
CA HIS A 680 2.56 17.13 -17.29
C HIS A 680 3.61 16.43 -16.43
N GLY A 681 4.80 16.23 -16.99
CA GLY A 681 5.94 15.74 -16.22
C GLY A 681 7.25 15.95 -16.95
N VAL A 682 8.34 15.99 -16.20
CA VAL A 682 9.71 16.18 -16.69
C VAL A 682 10.43 14.85 -16.64
N LYS A 683 10.91 14.40 -17.80
CA LYS A 683 11.74 13.19 -17.89
C LYS A 683 13.19 13.50 -17.57
N ASP A 684 13.89 12.46 -17.17
CA ASP A 684 15.35 12.45 -17.01
C ASP A 684 15.89 13.55 -16.08
N PHE A 685 15.09 13.99 -15.11
CA PHE A 685 15.50 14.97 -14.12
C PHE A 685 16.52 14.34 -13.16
N VAL A 686 17.54 15.10 -12.77
CA VAL A 686 18.60 14.61 -11.87
C VAL A 686 18.63 15.50 -10.63
N PRO A 687 18.09 15.04 -9.48
CA PRO A 687 18.12 15.79 -8.23
C PRO A 687 19.55 16.09 -7.77
N MET A 688 19.74 17.28 -7.20
CA MET A 688 21.01 17.75 -6.65
C MET A 688 21.21 17.34 -5.18
N THR A 689 20.13 17.09 -4.45
CA THR A 689 20.10 16.78 -3.02
C THR A 689 19.38 15.46 -2.74
N GLY A 690 19.24 15.11 -1.45
CA GLY A 690 18.43 13.98 -1.02
C GLY A 690 18.90 12.57 -1.43
N PRO A 691 18.07 11.55 -1.14
CA PRO A 691 18.37 10.14 -1.42
C PRO A 691 18.49 9.80 -2.91
N TYR A 692 17.89 10.62 -3.78
CA TYR A 692 17.92 10.45 -5.24
C TYR A 692 18.99 11.31 -5.93
N LYS A 693 19.87 11.95 -5.15
CA LYS A 693 20.97 12.75 -5.69
C LYS A 693 21.76 12.02 -6.78
N GLY A 694 21.89 12.65 -7.93
CA GLY A 694 22.64 12.10 -9.06
C GLY A 694 21.96 10.93 -9.77
N GLN A 695 20.75 10.53 -9.37
CA GLN A 695 19.96 9.51 -10.03
C GLN A 695 18.97 10.16 -10.99
N THR A 696 18.67 9.47 -12.09
CA THR A 696 17.67 9.92 -13.06
C THR A 696 16.27 9.56 -12.58
N VAL A 697 15.42 10.57 -12.41
CA VAL A 697 14.01 10.43 -12.01
C VAL A 697 13.10 11.10 -13.03
N PHE A 698 11.80 10.86 -12.89
CA PHE A 698 10.77 11.61 -13.62
C PHE A 698 9.91 12.33 -12.61
N VAL A 699 9.62 13.59 -12.90
CA VAL A 699 8.86 14.45 -12.01
C VAL A 699 7.47 14.62 -12.60
N ASP A 700 6.42 14.29 -11.84
CA ASP A 700 5.04 14.63 -12.22
C ASP A 700 4.76 16.09 -11.83
N GLY A 701 4.21 16.89 -12.75
CA GLY A 701 4.07 18.34 -12.58
C GLY A 701 5.33 19.14 -12.93
N PRO A 702 5.50 20.36 -12.38
CA PRO A 702 4.73 20.93 -11.28
C PRO A 702 3.43 21.61 -11.74
N GLU A 703 2.50 21.80 -10.81
CA GLU A 703 1.30 22.63 -11.00
C GLU A 703 1.58 24.07 -10.57
N TYR A 704 0.71 25.02 -10.95
CA TYR A 704 0.80 26.45 -10.57
C TYR A 704 1.06 26.66 -9.08
N GLU A 705 0.27 26.01 -8.22
CA GLU A 705 0.38 26.15 -6.76
C GLU A 705 1.78 25.75 -6.26
N THR A 706 2.35 24.69 -6.81
CA THR A 706 3.70 24.27 -6.43
C THR A 706 4.74 25.28 -6.92
N ILE A 707 4.57 25.83 -8.12
CA ILE A 707 5.47 26.85 -8.67
C ILE A 707 5.43 28.14 -7.85
N ALA A 708 4.24 28.62 -7.50
CA ALA A 708 4.10 29.83 -6.70
C ALA A 708 4.61 29.60 -5.27
N GLY A 709 4.18 28.53 -4.60
CA GLY A 709 4.54 28.24 -3.20
C GLY A 709 6.00 27.87 -2.99
N CYS A 710 6.53 26.93 -3.78
CA CYS A 710 7.93 26.49 -3.70
C CYS A 710 8.88 27.34 -4.57
N GLY A 711 8.37 28.42 -5.17
CA GLY A 711 9.13 29.33 -6.03
C GLY A 711 9.00 30.77 -5.56
N SER A 712 8.10 31.56 -6.18
CA SER A 712 7.98 33.00 -5.93
C SER A 712 7.74 33.35 -4.47
N ASN A 713 6.93 32.56 -3.78
CA ASN A 713 6.56 32.83 -2.38
C ASN A 713 7.75 32.68 -1.43
N ILE A 714 8.73 31.83 -1.76
CA ILE A 714 10.00 31.68 -1.03
C ILE A 714 11.18 32.44 -1.68
N GLY A 715 10.93 33.25 -2.71
CA GLY A 715 11.95 34.03 -3.42
C GLY A 715 12.86 33.23 -4.34
N VAL A 716 12.45 32.02 -4.76
CA VAL A 716 13.20 31.14 -5.65
C VAL A 716 12.63 31.22 -7.07
N PHE A 717 13.42 31.72 -8.01
CA PHE A 717 13.04 31.85 -9.44
C PHE A 717 13.85 30.92 -10.35
N ASP A 718 14.23 29.75 -9.81
CA ASP A 718 14.94 28.69 -10.52
C ASP A 718 14.02 27.49 -10.75
N PRO A 719 13.61 27.18 -12.00
CA PRO A 719 12.64 26.12 -12.29
C PRO A 719 13.16 24.73 -11.89
N PHE A 720 14.48 24.51 -11.88
CA PHE A 720 15.06 23.21 -11.52
C PHE A 720 14.98 22.95 -10.01
N THR A 721 15.16 23.99 -9.19
CA THR A 721 14.92 23.87 -7.74
C THR A 721 13.45 23.57 -7.46
N ILE A 722 12.52 24.25 -8.14
CA ILE A 722 11.08 24.03 -7.97
C ILE A 722 10.71 22.59 -8.35
N LEU A 723 11.25 22.08 -9.48
CA LEU A 723 11.08 20.69 -9.88
C LEU A 723 11.59 19.69 -8.84
N GLU A 724 12.74 19.98 -8.22
CA GLU A 724 13.31 19.14 -7.18
C GLU A 724 12.48 19.14 -5.91
N MET A 725 12.01 20.31 -5.46
CA MET A 725 11.09 20.42 -4.33
C MET A 725 9.77 19.68 -4.61
N ASN A 726 9.19 19.85 -5.80
CA ASN A 726 7.99 19.13 -6.23
C ASN A 726 8.21 17.61 -6.18
N PHE A 727 9.31 17.12 -6.76
CA PHE A 727 9.65 15.70 -6.75
C PHE A 727 9.76 15.14 -5.33
N TYR A 728 10.43 15.87 -4.42
CA TYR A 728 10.59 15.40 -3.05
C TYR A 728 9.32 15.51 -2.23
N CYS A 729 8.49 16.53 -2.42
CA CYS A 729 7.17 16.58 -1.81
C CYS A 729 6.33 15.37 -2.23
N ASP A 730 6.36 15.01 -3.51
CA ASP A 730 5.69 13.83 -4.03
C ASP A 730 6.24 12.52 -3.44
N ALA A 731 7.56 12.33 -3.48
CA ALA A 731 8.21 11.12 -2.97
C ALA A 731 8.01 10.97 -1.45
N TYR A 732 8.05 12.07 -0.71
CA TYR A 732 7.89 12.09 0.74
C TYR A 732 6.43 12.17 1.20
N GLY A 733 5.49 12.43 0.29
CA GLY A 733 4.08 12.59 0.61
C GLY A 733 3.82 13.85 1.45
N LEU A 734 4.21 15.02 0.95
CA LEU A 734 4.03 16.34 1.58
C LEU A 734 3.20 17.27 0.69
N ASP A 735 2.31 18.07 1.31
CA ASP A 735 1.56 19.12 0.61
C ASP A 735 2.48 20.26 0.16
N THR A 736 2.68 20.43 -1.15
CA THR A 736 3.53 21.49 -1.70
C THR A 736 3.10 22.91 -1.31
N ILE A 737 1.80 23.14 -1.08
CA ILE A 737 1.30 24.47 -0.67
C ILE A 737 1.71 24.75 0.77
N SER A 738 1.40 23.84 1.69
CA SER A 738 1.79 23.99 3.10
C SER A 738 3.31 23.99 3.29
N VAL A 739 4.07 23.24 2.48
CA VAL A 739 5.54 23.31 2.45
C VAL A 739 6.01 24.70 1.99
N GLY A 740 5.51 25.19 0.85
CA GLY A 740 5.90 26.49 0.30
C GLY A 740 5.59 27.63 1.24
N THR A 741 4.33 27.76 1.66
CA THR A 741 3.87 28.81 2.58
C THR A 741 4.51 28.69 3.97
N GLY A 742 4.75 27.47 4.47
CA GLY A 742 5.45 27.25 5.74
C GLY A 742 6.93 27.68 5.67
N ILE A 743 7.63 27.37 4.58
CA ILE A 743 9.01 27.82 4.36
C ILE A 743 9.06 29.35 4.20
N ALA A 744 8.12 29.93 3.44
CA ALA A 744 8.04 31.38 3.26
C ALA A 744 7.85 32.11 4.60
N PHE A 745 6.98 31.59 5.47
CA PHE A 745 6.76 32.14 6.80
C PHE A 745 8.03 32.12 7.66
N VAL A 746 8.78 31.02 7.69
CA VAL A 746 10.03 30.98 8.48
C VAL A 746 11.13 31.84 7.87
N MET A 747 11.14 32.03 6.55
CA MET A 747 12.06 32.96 5.91
C MET A 747 11.79 34.41 6.32
N GLU A 748 10.53 34.84 6.32
CA GLU A 748 10.17 36.17 6.82
C GLU A 748 10.48 36.32 8.31
N CYS A 749 10.17 35.31 9.13
CA CYS A 749 10.52 35.32 10.56
C CYS A 749 12.04 35.47 10.77
N PHE A 750 12.86 34.84 9.92
CA PHE A 750 14.31 34.93 10.00
C PHE A 750 14.82 36.33 9.62
N GLU A 751 14.31 36.91 8.53
CA GLU A 751 14.68 38.27 8.11
C GLU A 751 14.23 39.35 9.12
N LEU A 752 13.10 39.15 9.79
CA LEU A 752 12.62 40.02 10.86
C LEU A 752 13.31 39.77 12.21
N GLY A 753 14.20 38.78 12.31
CA GLY A 753 14.91 38.44 13.54
C GLY A 753 14.05 37.76 14.62
N LEU A 754 12.85 37.28 14.27
CA LEU A 754 11.98 36.49 15.15
C LEU A 754 12.54 35.09 15.40
N ILE A 755 13.31 34.58 14.44
CA ILE A 755 14.16 33.40 14.59
C ILE A 755 15.57 33.72 14.09
N THR A 756 16.56 32.94 14.54
CA THR A 756 17.97 33.19 14.25
C THR A 756 18.67 31.90 13.82
N THR A 757 19.92 32.01 13.37
CA THR A 757 20.73 30.84 12.99
C THR A 757 20.91 29.84 14.13
N SER A 758 20.80 30.25 15.40
CA SER A 758 20.83 29.29 16.52
C SER A 758 19.56 28.45 16.59
N HIS A 759 18.39 29.02 16.27
CA HIS A 759 17.12 28.29 16.25
C HIS A 759 17.04 27.32 15.07
N THR A 760 17.58 27.71 13.91
CA THR A 760 17.48 26.96 12.64
C THR A 760 18.53 25.87 12.48
N GLY A 761 19.36 25.60 13.50
CA GLY A 761 20.46 24.64 13.40
C GLY A 761 21.62 25.11 12.51
N GLY A 762 21.81 26.42 12.39
CA GLY A 762 22.86 27.06 11.60
C GLY A 762 22.47 27.43 10.18
N MET A 763 21.23 27.14 9.76
CA MET A 763 20.75 27.49 8.42
C MET A 763 20.45 28.98 8.30
N ASP A 764 20.90 29.58 7.20
CA ASP A 764 20.46 30.89 6.74
C ASP A 764 19.14 30.75 5.99
N LEU A 765 18.07 31.30 6.56
CA LEU A 765 16.72 31.25 5.98
C LEU A 765 16.30 32.60 5.40
N SER A 766 17.21 33.40 4.83
CA SER A 766 16.80 34.53 3.98
C SER A 766 16.06 34.07 2.71
N PHE A 767 15.16 34.93 2.19
CA PHE A 767 14.42 34.62 0.96
C PHE A 767 15.37 34.30 -0.20
N GLY A 768 14.99 33.32 -1.02
CA GLY A 768 15.77 32.85 -2.16
C GLY A 768 16.89 31.86 -1.82
N ASN A 769 17.11 31.51 -0.54
CA ASN A 769 18.09 30.49 -0.16
C ASN A 769 17.61 29.07 -0.50
N ARG A 770 17.74 28.69 -1.77
CA ARG A 770 17.23 27.42 -2.33
C ARG A 770 17.79 26.16 -1.68
N LEU A 771 19.05 26.16 -1.24
CA LEU A 771 19.68 24.95 -0.69
C LEU A 771 19.12 24.64 0.70
N ASN A 772 18.90 25.66 1.52
CA ASN A 772 18.30 25.48 2.84
C ASN A 772 16.81 25.19 2.74
N ALA A 773 16.10 25.71 1.73
CA ALA A 773 14.72 25.31 1.45
C ALA A 773 14.60 23.81 1.12
N LEU A 774 15.46 23.27 0.24
CA LEU A 774 15.52 21.83 -0.06
C LEU A 774 15.89 21.00 1.18
N GLU A 775 16.84 21.48 1.98
CA GLU A 775 17.23 20.82 3.23
C GLU A 775 16.06 20.75 4.22
N LEU A 776 15.23 21.80 4.34
CA LEU A 776 14.02 21.77 5.15
C LEU A 776 13.04 20.68 4.69
N VAL A 777 12.85 20.49 3.39
CA VAL A 777 12.01 19.41 2.83
C VAL A 777 12.56 18.03 3.22
N HIS A 778 13.89 17.84 3.16
CA HIS A 778 14.51 16.59 3.61
C HIS A 778 14.39 16.38 5.13
N GLN A 779 14.55 17.43 5.92
CA GLN A 779 14.41 17.39 7.38
C GLN A 779 12.98 17.07 7.82
N MET A 780 11.97 17.61 7.13
CA MET A 780 10.56 17.25 7.32
C MET A 780 10.36 15.74 7.10
N ALA A 781 10.87 15.21 5.99
CA ALA A 781 10.79 13.79 5.66
C ALA A 781 11.56 12.89 6.63
N ALA A 782 12.64 13.39 7.24
CA ALA A 782 13.41 12.64 8.22
C ALA A 782 12.88 12.79 9.66
N GLY A 783 11.96 13.72 9.91
CA GLY A 783 11.49 14.08 11.25
C GLY A 783 12.60 14.63 12.15
N LYS A 784 13.54 15.40 11.58
CA LYS A 784 14.74 15.89 12.28
C LYS A 784 14.95 17.39 12.07
N GLY A 785 15.80 17.98 12.90
CA GLY A 785 16.24 19.37 12.75
C GLY A 785 15.10 20.39 12.79
N PHE A 786 15.29 21.53 12.12
CA PHE A 786 14.28 22.58 12.05
C PHE A 786 13.12 22.18 11.13
N GLY A 787 13.34 21.33 10.13
CA GLY A 787 12.26 20.82 9.28
C GLY A 787 11.20 20.02 10.06
N ALA A 788 11.57 19.37 11.17
CA ALA A 788 10.59 18.73 12.07
C ALA A 788 9.60 19.72 12.68
N ILE A 789 10.00 20.98 12.88
CA ILE A 789 9.16 22.07 13.36
C ILE A 789 8.31 22.62 12.22
N VAL A 790 8.90 22.91 11.06
CA VAL A 790 8.17 23.46 9.89
C VAL A 790 7.07 22.50 9.42
N GLY A 791 7.34 21.19 9.43
CA GLY A 791 6.36 20.15 9.09
C GLY A 791 5.15 20.07 10.04
N GLN A 792 5.13 20.81 11.15
CA GLN A 792 3.97 20.89 12.03
C GLN A 792 2.93 21.95 11.61
N GLY A 793 3.23 22.74 10.57
CA GLY A 793 2.34 23.80 10.05
C GLY A 793 2.47 25.12 10.80
N ILE A 794 2.02 26.20 10.16
CA ILE A 794 2.22 27.59 10.64
C ILE A 794 1.61 27.81 12.01
N ARG A 795 0.42 27.27 12.29
CA ARG A 795 -0.25 27.41 13.58
C ARG A 795 0.65 26.98 14.75
N ARG A 796 1.27 25.79 14.63
CA ARG A 796 2.16 25.25 15.68
C ARG A 796 3.50 25.99 15.70
N MET A 797 3.98 26.49 14.56
CA MET A 797 5.17 27.34 14.52
C MET A 797 4.96 28.65 15.28
N LYS A 798 3.82 29.34 15.09
CA LYS A 798 3.47 30.57 15.82
C LYS A 798 3.52 30.34 17.34
N GLU A 799 2.86 29.29 17.82
CA GLU A 799 2.83 28.91 19.24
C GLU A 799 4.23 28.63 19.80
N LEU A 800 5.05 27.90 19.04
CA LEU A 800 6.42 27.54 19.45
C LEU A 800 7.34 28.75 19.46
N PHE A 801 7.28 29.61 18.44
CA PHE A 801 8.16 30.77 18.32
C PHE A 801 7.86 31.82 19.40
N GLU A 802 6.58 32.03 19.70
CA GLU A 802 6.18 32.89 20.83
C GLU A 802 6.71 32.33 22.15
N LYS A 803 6.41 31.06 22.44
CA LYS A 803 6.68 30.47 23.76
C LYS A 803 8.16 30.20 24.01
N GLU A 804 8.87 29.65 23.03
CA GLU A 804 10.22 29.13 23.21
C GLU A 804 11.30 30.10 22.68
N TYR A 805 10.96 30.97 21.71
CA TYR A 805 11.91 31.94 21.12
C TYR A 805 11.62 33.40 21.50
N GLY A 806 10.51 33.67 22.19
CA GLY A 806 10.14 35.02 22.61
C GLY A 806 9.79 35.96 21.45
N ALA A 807 9.36 35.39 20.31
CA ALA A 807 8.94 36.17 19.15
C ALA A 807 7.63 36.93 19.41
N ASP A 808 7.48 38.09 18.77
CA ASP A 808 6.29 38.94 18.90
C ASP A 808 5.04 38.22 18.38
N SER A 809 4.13 37.87 19.30
CA SER A 809 2.89 37.15 18.99
C SER A 809 2.01 37.90 18.00
N ALA A 810 1.87 39.23 18.13
CA ALA A 810 1.00 40.02 17.25
C ALA A 810 1.54 39.98 15.81
N LEU A 811 2.85 40.19 15.65
CA LEU A 811 3.50 40.13 14.36
C LEU A 811 3.41 38.71 13.75
N LEU A 812 3.65 37.66 14.54
CA LEU A 812 3.49 36.28 14.08
C LEU A 812 2.08 36.00 13.56
N GLN A 813 1.04 36.51 14.23
CA GLN A 813 -0.35 36.37 13.77
C GLN A 813 -0.60 37.13 12.46
N ASP A 814 -0.05 38.33 12.34
CA ASP A 814 -0.25 39.17 11.16
C ASP A 814 0.42 38.60 9.91
N ILE A 815 1.65 38.06 10.03
CA ILE A 815 2.44 37.58 8.88
C ILE A 815 2.22 36.10 8.53
N GLY A 816 1.73 35.29 9.49
CA GLY A 816 1.57 33.86 9.27
C GLY A 816 0.31 33.54 8.48
N MET A 817 0.50 33.31 7.17
CA MET A 817 -0.53 33.03 6.16
C MET A 817 -1.21 31.65 6.35
N GLU A 818 -1.96 31.54 7.43
CA GLU A 818 -2.73 30.38 7.85
C GLU A 818 -4.06 30.82 8.46
N SER A 819 -5.13 30.06 8.19
CA SER A 819 -6.41 30.16 8.90
C SER A 819 -7.05 28.79 9.02
N LYS A 820 -7.85 28.57 10.07
CA LYS A 820 -8.47 27.26 10.41
C LYS A 820 -7.50 26.07 10.53
N GLY A 821 -6.20 26.30 10.56
CA GLY A 821 -5.14 25.30 10.71
C GLY A 821 -4.57 24.90 9.37
N LEU A 822 -4.86 25.66 8.31
CA LEU A 822 -4.46 25.36 6.95
C LEU A 822 -3.81 26.59 6.34
N GLU A 823 -2.64 26.39 5.73
CA GLU A 823 -1.90 27.44 5.03
C GLU A 823 -2.71 27.99 3.84
N PHE A 824 -2.48 29.22 3.44
CA PHE A 824 -3.13 29.80 2.26
C PHE A 824 -2.61 29.13 0.98
N SER A 825 -3.51 28.82 0.05
CA SER A 825 -3.11 28.51 -1.34
C SER A 825 -2.72 29.77 -2.11
N GLU A 826 -2.01 29.60 -3.22
CA GLU A 826 -1.08 30.58 -3.76
C GLU A 826 -1.75 31.69 -4.61
N TYR A 827 -2.60 32.49 -3.97
CA TYR A 827 -3.24 33.65 -4.58
C TYR A 827 -3.25 34.84 -3.61
N MET A 828 -2.82 36.01 -4.07
CA MET A 828 -2.79 37.23 -3.25
C MET A 828 -4.21 37.72 -2.91
N THR A 829 -4.64 37.53 -1.67
CA THR A 829 -6.02 37.85 -1.28
C THR A 829 -6.27 39.30 -0.95
N LYS A 830 -5.27 40.05 -0.44
CA LYS A 830 -5.44 41.47 -0.08
C LYS A 830 -5.76 42.36 -1.29
N GLU A 831 -5.60 41.82 -2.50
CA GLU A 831 -5.89 42.49 -3.76
C GLU A 831 -7.23 42.09 -4.39
N SER A 832 -7.95 41.10 -3.84
CA SER A 832 -9.25 40.63 -4.32
C SER A 832 -10.20 40.35 -3.15
N LEU A 833 -11.21 41.20 -2.99
CA LEU A 833 -12.22 41.04 -1.93
C LEU A 833 -13.01 39.73 -2.09
N ALA A 834 -13.25 39.27 -3.32
CA ALA A 834 -13.92 38.00 -3.56
C ALA A 834 -13.05 36.81 -3.11
N GLN A 835 -11.76 36.82 -3.43
CA GLN A 835 -10.86 35.75 -3.00
C GLN A 835 -10.61 35.79 -1.48
N GLN A 836 -10.47 36.97 -0.90
CA GLN A 836 -10.39 37.19 0.54
C GLN A 836 -11.61 36.59 1.26
N GLY A 837 -12.82 36.95 0.82
CA GLY A 837 -14.06 36.37 1.36
C GLY A 837 -14.11 34.85 1.18
N GLY A 838 -13.71 34.34 0.01
CA GLY A 838 -13.73 32.91 -0.32
C GLY A 838 -12.86 32.09 0.62
N TYR A 839 -11.63 32.52 0.88
CA TYR A 839 -10.77 31.87 1.87
C TYR A 839 -11.27 31.98 3.30
N GLY A 840 -11.86 33.13 3.66
CA GLY A 840 -12.45 33.35 4.99
C GLY A 840 -13.58 32.37 5.30
N ILE A 841 -14.47 32.09 4.33
CA ILE A 841 -15.67 31.27 4.55
C ILE A 841 -15.53 29.80 4.14
N ALA A 842 -14.45 29.44 3.43
CA ALA A 842 -14.17 28.05 3.06
C ALA A 842 -14.20 27.13 4.28
N LEU A 843 -14.88 25.99 4.16
CA LEU A 843 -15.20 25.11 5.29
C LEU A 843 -13.96 24.47 5.89
N LYS A 844 -13.02 24.08 5.03
CA LYS A 844 -11.80 23.37 5.43
C LYS A 844 -10.59 24.26 5.71
N GLY A 845 -10.69 25.56 5.42
CA GLY A 845 -9.58 26.53 5.49
C GLY A 845 -9.30 27.20 4.15
N PRO A 846 -8.31 28.11 4.07
CA PRO A 846 -8.01 28.94 2.90
C PRO A 846 -7.48 28.10 1.72
N GLN A 847 -8.41 27.55 0.94
CA GLN A 847 -8.14 26.76 -0.25
C GLN A 847 -8.99 27.26 -1.43
N HIS A 848 -8.34 27.50 -2.57
CA HIS A 848 -9.01 28.04 -3.77
C HIS A 848 -9.92 27.00 -4.45
N ASP A 849 -9.82 25.73 -4.08
CA ASP A 849 -10.63 24.69 -4.70
C ASP A 849 -12.13 24.81 -4.34
N GLU A 850 -12.48 25.44 -3.22
CA GLU A 850 -13.84 25.77 -2.81
C GLU A 850 -14.31 27.11 -3.42
N ALA A 851 -13.43 28.10 -3.48
CA ALA A 851 -13.73 29.41 -4.06
C ALA A 851 -12.50 29.94 -4.81
N TRP A 852 -12.47 29.72 -6.14
CA TRP A 852 -11.49 30.33 -7.03
C TRP A 852 -12.17 31.48 -7.77
N LEU A 853 -12.18 32.64 -7.11
CA LEU A 853 -12.91 33.83 -7.57
C LEU A 853 -11.97 34.92 -8.09
N ILE A 854 -10.67 34.80 -7.79
CA ILE A 854 -9.67 35.83 -8.08
C ILE A 854 -9.61 36.20 -9.57
N PHE A 855 -9.71 35.21 -10.46
CA PHE A 855 -9.68 35.45 -11.90
C PHE A 855 -10.92 36.21 -12.38
N LEU A 856 -12.09 35.88 -11.81
CA LEU A 856 -13.36 36.52 -12.13
C LEU A 856 -13.43 37.95 -11.59
N ASP A 857 -12.83 38.20 -10.43
CA ASP A 857 -12.79 39.50 -9.77
C ASP A 857 -11.76 40.44 -10.42
N MET A 858 -10.49 40.00 -10.52
CA MET A 858 -9.38 40.88 -10.86
C MET A 858 -8.95 40.83 -12.32
N VAL A 859 -9.08 39.68 -12.98
CA VAL A 859 -8.59 39.51 -14.36
C VAL A 859 -9.68 39.84 -15.37
N HIS A 860 -10.86 39.23 -15.21
CA HIS A 860 -12.01 39.46 -16.10
C HIS A 860 -12.93 40.59 -15.66
N ASN A 861 -12.94 40.91 -14.36
CA ASN A 861 -13.86 41.87 -13.76
C ASN A 861 -15.35 41.57 -14.08
N TYR A 862 -15.73 40.29 -13.99
CA TYR A 862 -17.11 39.83 -14.22
C TYR A 862 -18.03 40.04 -13.01
N MET A 863 -17.49 40.46 -11.85
CA MET A 863 -18.24 40.67 -10.61
C MET A 863 -17.92 42.04 -9.98
N PRO A 864 -18.15 43.16 -10.69
CA PRO A 864 -17.69 44.48 -10.24
C PRO A 864 -18.36 44.95 -8.94
N THR A 865 -19.63 44.60 -8.69
CA THR A 865 -20.38 45.10 -7.51
C THR A 865 -20.21 44.22 -6.27
N PHE A 866 -20.43 44.80 -5.09
CA PHE A 866 -20.46 44.04 -3.82
C PHE A 866 -21.56 42.97 -3.81
N GLU A 867 -22.71 43.26 -4.40
CA GLU A 867 -23.82 42.30 -4.49
C GLU A 867 -23.44 41.08 -5.34
N GLN A 868 -22.79 41.29 -6.49
CA GLN A 868 -22.29 40.20 -7.33
C GLN A 868 -21.20 39.39 -6.64
N LYS A 869 -20.29 40.05 -5.92
CA LYS A 869 -19.26 39.36 -5.12
C LYS A 869 -19.89 38.51 -4.01
N ALA A 870 -20.90 39.04 -3.32
CA ALA A 870 -21.62 38.31 -2.28
C ALA A 870 -22.39 37.10 -2.84
N GLU A 871 -23.03 37.26 -4.00
CA GLU A 871 -23.68 36.16 -4.72
C GLU A 871 -22.68 35.08 -5.12
N ALA A 872 -21.52 35.47 -5.63
CA ALA A 872 -20.48 34.53 -6.04
C ALA A 872 -19.90 33.73 -4.85
N LEU A 873 -19.75 34.38 -3.69
CA LEU A 873 -19.34 33.74 -2.44
C LEU A 873 -20.35 32.68 -1.96
N HIS A 874 -21.60 32.74 -2.41
CA HIS A 874 -22.59 31.70 -2.17
C HIS A 874 -22.58 30.63 -3.27
N TRP A 875 -22.71 31.03 -4.53
CA TRP A 875 -22.96 30.11 -5.64
C TRP A 875 -21.75 29.20 -5.96
N PHE A 876 -20.54 29.77 -6.01
CA PHE A 876 -19.34 29.03 -6.45
C PHE A 876 -18.94 27.90 -5.49
N PRO A 877 -18.93 28.09 -4.16
CA PRO A 877 -18.67 26.98 -3.24
C PRO A 877 -19.67 25.84 -3.36
N MET A 878 -20.95 26.12 -3.60
CA MET A 878 -21.96 25.08 -3.83
C MET A 878 -21.63 24.31 -5.11
N PHE A 879 -21.55 25.00 -6.25
CA PHE A 879 -21.34 24.33 -7.52
C PHE A 879 -19.99 23.58 -7.57
N ARG A 880 -18.92 24.13 -6.98
CA ARG A 880 -17.62 23.44 -6.88
C ARG A 880 -17.70 22.20 -5.97
N THR A 881 -18.55 22.20 -4.96
CA THR A 881 -18.81 21.01 -4.12
C THR A 881 -19.48 19.89 -4.93
N TRP A 882 -20.39 20.23 -5.85
CA TRP A 882 -21.09 19.25 -6.70
C TRP A 882 -20.13 18.32 -7.46
N PHE A 883 -19.02 18.85 -7.99
CA PHE A 883 -17.99 18.02 -8.67
C PHE A 883 -17.42 16.92 -7.76
N GLY A 884 -17.21 17.24 -6.48
CA GLY A 884 -16.74 16.27 -5.47
C GLY A 884 -17.79 15.21 -5.13
N LEU A 885 -19.07 15.51 -5.27
CA LEU A 885 -20.15 14.51 -5.11
C LEU A 885 -20.20 13.54 -6.29
N CYS A 886 -19.87 14.03 -7.48
CA CYS A 886 -20.07 13.29 -8.73
C CYS A 886 -18.84 12.56 -9.26
N GLY A 887 -17.63 12.85 -8.75
CA GLY A 887 -16.39 12.25 -9.25
C GLY A 887 -15.73 12.98 -10.40
N LEU A 888 -15.94 14.29 -10.46
CA LEU A 888 -15.57 15.08 -11.62
C LEU A 888 -14.48 16.09 -11.30
N CYS A 889 -13.67 16.37 -12.31
CA CYS A 889 -12.74 17.49 -12.32
C CYS A 889 -13.50 18.79 -12.55
N LYS A 890 -13.05 19.85 -11.87
CA LYS A 890 -13.59 21.21 -12.02
C LYS A 890 -13.05 21.90 -13.27
N LEU A 891 -11.82 21.58 -13.68
CA LEU A 891 -11.14 22.31 -14.76
C LEU A 891 -11.90 22.37 -16.10
N PRO A 892 -12.54 21.28 -16.58
CA PRO A 892 -13.29 21.36 -17.83
C PRO A 892 -14.36 22.46 -17.84
N TRP A 893 -14.94 22.80 -16.68
CA TRP A 893 -16.04 23.76 -16.56
C TRP A 893 -15.64 25.19 -16.93
N ASN A 894 -14.50 25.69 -16.44
CA ASN A 894 -14.19 27.11 -16.50
C ASN A 894 -12.76 27.43 -16.99
N ASP A 895 -11.89 26.44 -17.19
CA ASP A 895 -10.56 26.67 -17.81
C ASP A 895 -10.61 26.68 -19.34
N ILE A 896 -11.68 26.16 -19.95
CA ILE A 896 -11.93 26.32 -21.38
C ILE A 896 -13.39 26.73 -21.49
N VAL A 897 -13.68 27.90 -22.07
CA VAL A 897 -15.03 28.47 -22.09
C VAL A 897 -15.51 28.72 -23.52
N PRO A 898 -16.83 28.71 -23.78
CA PRO A 898 -17.35 29.02 -25.12
C PRO A 898 -16.96 30.44 -25.58
N GLU A 899 -16.63 30.62 -26.86
CA GLU A 899 -16.25 31.93 -27.42
C GLU A 899 -17.33 33.02 -27.20
N ASP A 900 -18.61 32.61 -27.14
CA ASP A 900 -19.78 33.46 -26.90
C ASP A 900 -20.11 33.68 -25.41
N ASN A 901 -19.39 33.04 -24.48
CA ASN A 901 -19.71 33.07 -23.04
C ASN A 901 -19.71 34.48 -22.45
N LYS A 902 -18.79 35.35 -22.91
CA LYS A 902 -18.69 36.76 -22.48
C LYS A 902 -19.94 37.60 -22.81
N GLU A 903 -20.76 37.16 -23.75
CA GLU A 903 -21.97 37.84 -24.21
C GLU A 903 -23.23 37.33 -23.50
N THR A 904 -23.09 36.29 -22.66
CA THR A 904 -24.21 35.72 -21.90
C THR A 904 -24.56 36.59 -20.69
N PRO A 905 -25.78 36.43 -20.11
CA PRO A 905 -26.18 37.20 -18.93
C PRO A 905 -25.34 36.91 -17.67
N GLU A 906 -24.77 35.71 -17.56
CA GLU A 906 -23.99 35.26 -16.39
C GLU A 906 -22.64 34.66 -16.82
N PRO A 907 -21.74 35.46 -17.41
CA PRO A 907 -20.49 34.97 -18.01
C PRO A 907 -19.58 34.31 -16.97
N ALA A 908 -19.66 34.73 -15.71
CA ALA A 908 -18.89 34.15 -14.61
C ALA A 908 -19.22 32.68 -14.33
N LYS A 909 -20.45 32.22 -14.62
CA LYS A 909 -20.94 30.87 -14.26
C LYS A 909 -20.80 29.84 -15.37
N VAL A 910 -20.59 30.27 -16.61
CA VAL A 910 -20.48 29.40 -17.79
C VAL A 910 -21.69 28.45 -17.90
N MET A 911 -22.90 29.02 -17.88
CA MET A 911 -24.15 28.27 -17.71
C MET A 911 -24.40 27.19 -18.79
N LYS A 912 -23.83 27.34 -19.98
CA LYS A 912 -23.85 26.30 -21.03
C LYS A 912 -23.23 24.98 -20.53
N HIS A 913 -22.10 25.06 -19.82
CA HIS A 913 -21.44 23.88 -19.27
C HIS A 913 -22.22 23.31 -18.10
N VAL A 914 -22.76 24.16 -17.23
CA VAL A 914 -23.63 23.74 -16.12
C VAL A 914 -24.83 22.93 -16.64
N GLN A 915 -25.43 23.37 -17.76
CA GLN A 915 -26.49 22.63 -18.45
C GLN A 915 -26.02 21.25 -18.95
N TRP A 916 -24.83 21.16 -19.57
CA TRP A 916 -24.27 19.87 -19.97
C TRP A 916 -23.97 18.93 -18.79
N TYR A 917 -23.56 19.46 -17.64
CA TYR A 917 -23.40 18.67 -16.42
C TYR A 917 -24.74 18.12 -15.92
N ALA A 918 -25.81 18.91 -15.97
CA ALA A 918 -27.16 18.46 -15.59
C ALA A 918 -27.68 17.36 -16.53
N GLU A 919 -27.45 17.50 -17.84
CA GLU A 919 -27.77 16.49 -18.84
C GLU A 919 -26.96 15.21 -18.64
N TYR A 920 -25.66 15.34 -18.37
CA TYR A 920 -24.78 14.20 -18.14
C TYR A 920 -25.15 13.46 -16.85
N PHE A 921 -25.41 14.17 -15.75
CA PHE A 921 -25.91 13.58 -14.51
C PHE A 921 -27.23 12.84 -14.73
N SER A 922 -28.17 13.47 -15.44
CA SER A 922 -29.45 12.85 -15.80
C SER A 922 -29.28 11.59 -16.64
N ALA A 923 -28.34 11.59 -17.57
CA ALA A 923 -28.05 10.47 -18.45
C ALA A 923 -27.37 9.29 -17.71
N VAL A 924 -26.52 9.56 -16.73
CA VAL A 924 -25.89 8.50 -15.92
C VAL A 924 -26.89 7.93 -14.92
N THR A 925 -27.51 8.78 -14.11
CA THR A 925 -28.26 8.37 -12.91
C THR A 925 -29.72 8.02 -13.20
N GLY A 926 -30.27 8.53 -14.32
CA GLY A 926 -31.70 8.47 -14.63
C GLY A 926 -32.54 9.52 -13.90
N ARG A 927 -31.97 10.27 -12.93
CA ARG A 927 -32.65 11.36 -12.22
C ARG A 927 -32.59 12.63 -13.06
N LYS A 928 -33.75 13.07 -13.57
CA LYS A 928 -33.85 14.32 -14.33
C LYS A 928 -33.59 15.51 -13.40
N VAL A 929 -32.63 16.35 -13.79
CA VAL A 929 -32.20 17.54 -13.04
C VAL A 929 -31.94 18.71 -14.00
N THR A 930 -32.06 19.91 -13.47
CA THR A 930 -31.72 21.20 -14.08
C THR A 930 -30.42 21.74 -13.48
N PRO A 931 -29.82 22.82 -14.03
CA PRO A 931 -28.69 23.51 -13.41
C PRO A 931 -28.90 23.89 -11.94
N ASP A 932 -30.08 24.41 -11.59
CA ASP A 932 -30.39 24.83 -10.21
C ASP A 932 -30.47 23.63 -9.25
N ASP A 933 -30.96 22.50 -9.72
CA ASP A 933 -30.99 21.26 -8.93
C ASP A 933 -29.57 20.80 -8.53
N LEU A 934 -28.55 21.05 -9.38
CA LEU A 934 -27.16 20.68 -9.06
C LEU A 934 -26.65 21.48 -7.86
N VAL A 935 -26.98 22.78 -7.82
CA VAL A 935 -26.62 23.67 -6.71
C VAL A 935 -27.33 23.20 -5.43
N LEU A 936 -28.65 22.97 -5.49
CA LEU A 936 -29.43 22.49 -4.34
C LEU A 936 -28.92 21.15 -3.79
N MET A 937 -28.55 20.21 -4.67
CA MET A 937 -27.95 18.94 -4.26
C MET A 937 -26.66 19.13 -3.46
N SER A 938 -25.80 20.04 -3.92
CA SER A 938 -24.52 20.34 -3.26
C SER A 938 -24.67 21.15 -1.97
N GLU A 939 -25.67 22.04 -1.91
CA GLU A 939 -25.93 22.90 -0.76
C GLU A 939 -26.27 22.08 0.49
N ALA A 940 -27.06 21.02 0.35
CA ALA A 940 -27.37 20.11 1.45
C ALA A 940 -26.09 19.50 2.05
N VAL A 941 -25.15 19.06 1.20
CA VAL A 941 -23.90 18.42 1.64
C VAL A 941 -22.89 19.45 2.18
N TYR A 942 -22.82 20.64 1.59
CA TYR A 942 -21.99 21.73 2.07
C TYR A 942 -22.41 22.17 3.48
N ASN A 943 -23.71 22.39 3.69
CA ASN A 943 -24.26 22.70 5.01
C ASN A 943 -24.05 21.54 5.99
N PHE A 944 -24.17 20.28 5.55
CA PHE A 944 -23.86 19.13 6.39
C PHE A 944 -22.40 19.14 6.87
N GLN A 945 -21.43 19.45 6.01
CA GLN A 945 -20.03 19.58 6.41
C GLN A 945 -19.81 20.76 7.40
N ARG A 946 -20.53 21.88 7.23
CA ARG A 946 -20.50 22.99 8.21
C ARG A 946 -21.05 22.54 9.57
N VAL A 947 -22.18 21.82 9.59
CA VAL A 947 -22.76 21.24 10.81
C VAL A 947 -21.83 20.21 11.44
N PHE A 948 -21.13 19.41 10.64
CA PHE A 948 -20.13 18.48 11.11
C PHE A 948 -18.95 19.21 11.76
N SER A 949 -18.46 20.28 11.13
CA SER A 949 -17.42 21.12 11.73
C SER A 949 -17.87 21.70 13.08
N LEU A 950 -19.12 22.16 13.18
CA LEU A 950 -19.74 22.61 14.43
C LEU A 950 -19.83 21.52 15.50
N ARG A 951 -20.17 20.29 15.10
CA ARG A 951 -20.19 19.12 16.00
C ARG A 951 -18.82 18.85 16.61
N LEU A 952 -17.74 19.11 15.87
CA LEU A 952 -16.35 18.97 16.34
C LEU A 952 -15.82 20.21 17.09
N GLY A 953 -16.65 21.24 17.29
CA GLY A 953 -16.28 22.47 18.00
C GLY A 953 -15.75 23.61 17.12
N TYR A 954 -15.71 23.43 15.80
CA TYR A 954 -15.20 24.40 14.81
C TYR A 954 -16.33 25.07 14.02
N GLY A 955 -16.01 25.85 12.98
CA GLY A 955 -17.04 26.40 12.06
C GLY A 955 -17.91 27.51 12.67
N ARG A 956 -17.39 28.25 13.65
CA ARG A 956 -17.98 29.50 14.17
C ARG A 956 -17.26 30.71 13.57
N ARG A 957 -17.84 31.91 13.69
CA ARG A 957 -17.27 33.17 13.17
C ARG A 957 -15.82 33.41 13.61
N GLU A 958 -15.44 33.03 14.82
CA GLU A 958 -14.06 33.15 15.32
C GLU A 958 -13.05 32.35 14.48
N HIS A 959 -13.49 31.25 13.86
CA HIS A 959 -12.68 30.41 12.99
C HIS A 959 -12.60 30.94 11.55
N ASP A 960 -13.50 31.82 11.14
CA ASP A 960 -13.52 32.42 9.80
C ASP A 960 -12.65 33.71 9.73
N THR A 961 -11.81 33.94 10.75
CA THR A 961 -10.86 35.05 10.82
C THR A 961 -9.64 34.79 9.94
N LEU A 962 -9.09 35.86 9.35
CA LEU A 962 -7.91 35.81 8.48
C LEU A 962 -6.76 36.61 9.10
N PRO A 963 -5.48 36.25 8.86
CA PRO A 963 -4.34 37.06 9.26
C PRO A 963 -4.40 38.44 8.59
N TYR A 964 -3.86 39.48 9.23
CA TYR A 964 -3.94 40.83 8.69
C TYR A 964 -3.30 40.95 7.30
N ARG A 965 -2.22 40.21 7.02
CA ARG A 965 -1.60 40.09 5.70
C ARG A 965 -2.56 39.72 4.58
N ALA A 966 -3.58 38.91 4.88
CA ALA A 966 -4.57 38.50 3.88
C ALA A 966 -5.54 39.62 3.51
N MET A 967 -5.57 40.71 4.28
CA MET A 967 -6.51 41.83 4.16
C MET A 967 -5.81 43.16 3.85
N GLY A 968 -4.52 43.31 4.17
CA GLY A 968 -3.76 44.54 3.96
C GLY A 968 -2.25 44.38 4.16
N PRO A 969 -1.46 45.46 3.94
CA PRO A 969 -0.02 45.46 4.16
C PRO A 969 0.32 45.46 5.66
N VAL A 970 1.21 44.57 6.12
CA VAL A 970 1.61 44.51 7.54
C VAL A 970 2.78 45.45 7.84
N THR A 971 3.74 45.54 6.93
CA THR A 971 4.95 46.36 7.09
C THR A 971 4.87 47.68 6.30
N VAL A 972 5.69 48.66 6.70
CA VAL A 972 5.81 49.94 5.98
C VAL A 972 6.29 49.69 4.55
N GLU A 973 7.26 48.81 4.37
CA GLU A 973 7.81 48.46 3.06
C GLU A 973 6.77 47.84 2.13
N GLU A 974 5.83 47.04 2.67
CA GLU A 974 4.70 46.54 1.88
C GLU A 974 3.74 47.65 1.48
N TYR A 975 3.38 48.53 2.41
CA TYR A 975 2.48 49.64 2.13
C TYR A 975 3.10 50.58 1.08
N GLU A 976 4.36 50.99 1.27
CA GLU A 976 5.09 51.85 0.35
C GLU A 976 5.27 51.23 -1.03
N SER A 977 5.37 49.89 -1.12
CA SER A 977 5.47 49.20 -2.41
C SER A 977 4.26 49.44 -3.33
N ARG A 978 3.09 49.77 -2.75
CA ARG A 978 1.84 50.02 -3.48
C ARG A 978 1.02 51.13 -2.86
N GLN A 979 1.69 52.20 -2.42
CA GLN A 979 1.05 53.30 -1.70
C GLN A 979 -0.16 53.88 -2.47
N GLU A 980 -0.03 54.10 -3.78
CA GLU A 980 -1.11 54.64 -4.63
C GLU A 980 -2.40 53.80 -4.65
N ARG A 981 -2.31 52.50 -4.30
CA ARG A 981 -3.47 51.60 -4.23
C ARG A 981 -4.06 51.50 -2.83
N TYR A 982 -3.27 51.77 -1.79
CA TYR A 982 -3.71 51.69 -0.40
C TYR A 982 -4.21 53.03 0.16
N ASP A 983 -3.74 54.15 -0.40
CA ASP A 983 -4.28 55.50 -0.19
C ASP A 983 -5.67 55.66 -0.83
#